data_AF-A0A1I7TJE3-F1
#
_entry.id   AF-A0A1I7TJE3-F1
#
_cell.length_a   1.000
_cell.length_b   1.000
_cell.length_c   1.000
_cell.angle_alpha   90.00
_cell.angle_beta   90.00
_cell.angle_gamma   90.00
#
_symmetry.space_group_name_H-M   'P 1'
#
loop_
_entity.id
_entity.type
_entity.pdbx_description
1 polymer ?
#
loop_
_entity_poly.entity_id
_entity_poly.type
_entity_poly.pdbx_seq_one_letter_code
_entity_poly.pdbx_strand_id
1 'polypeptide(L)'
;MTVLRSKVTRLYWYRLFSNGQKKIEYSKLKVAVPKEVFPGEKRVSLSPTGVSLLKKNGINVFVEENAGAWAGYSNAEYQKNGAVVTSVDDVFNADVLLKIRPPTEAEISKLKSGSTLISFIHPGQNMKLLDTLTKTDKTVFAMDCVPRISRAQVFDALSSMANIAGYRAVIEAANHFGRFFTGQITAAGKVPPAKVLVIGGGVAGLSAIGTARGMGAVVRGFDTRAAVKEHVESLGAQFLTVNIKEDGEGGGGYAKEMSKEFIDAEMKLFADQCKDVDIIITTALIPGKKAPVLITEEMIKTMKPGSVVVDLAAESGGNIETTRPGEVYTKHNVTHIGFTDLPSRLPTQSSELYSNNIAKFLLHLGKEKTFFVNEEDEVTRGALVVHEGQLKWPPPPINFPPPAAPKTDKPAESTALVPLTPFRKTANQTLLLTSGLGSVSLLGLAGTNPQIASMSSTFALAGLVGYHTVWGVTPALHSPLMSVTNAISGTTAAGALCLMGGGLVPQNSAQTMALLATFISSVNIGGGFLVTKRMLDMFKRKDDPPEHNYLFSIPAAVFLGGYGYGLHTAAPLIHSYAYLGSSLCCVGALAGLSSQKTARVGNALGIIGVTGGIASTLGLLQPDIDTLYQMGASIGLGSLIGVGIANRIKVTDLPQLVAAFHSFVGLAATLTCLANYIQEHPHFLEDPSNAVAAKMALFLGAYIGGVTFTGSLMAYGKLQGILASAPTYLPARHLLNGALLAGNVGALGNYMYSSDFGTGLSMLGTTVGVSSAMGVTLTMAIGGADMPIVITVLNSYSGWALCAEGFMLDNNLLTILGALIGSSGAILSHIMCKAMNRSLLNVILGGVGTKSKGTGAAKAIEGTAKEIACNETADLLLNARSVIIIPGYGLCAAQAQYPIAQLVKELQQRGVRVRFAIHPVAGRMPGQLNVLLAEAGVPYDIVEEMEEINDDFKETDVALVIGSNDTINSAAEDDPNSSIAGMPVLRVWNSKQVIIVKRTLGTGYAAVDNPVFFNENTQMLLGDAKKMSEKLLEEVKAKPM
;
A
#
# COMPACT_ATOMS: atom_id res chain seq x y z
N MET A 1 40.18 -10.71 23.21
CA MET A 1 40.14 -12.03 22.53
C MET A 1 39.73 -13.14 23.52
N THR A 2 38.77 -12.86 24.41
CA THR A 2 38.49 -13.67 25.62
C THR A 2 36.99 -13.79 25.89
N VAL A 3 36.17 -13.81 24.83
CA VAL A 3 34.70 -13.99 24.93
C VAL A 3 34.20 -15.12 24.00
N LEU A 4 35.08 -15.70 23.18
CA LEU A 4 34.74 -16.74 22.20
C LEU A 4 34.99 -18.19 22.67
N ARG A 5 35.47 -18.41 23.91
CA ARG A 5 35.73 -19.76 24.44
C ARG A 5 34.71 -20.28 25.46
N SER A 6 33.70 -19.51 25.89
CA SER A 6 32.71 -20.00 26.87
C SER A 6 31.45 -20.63 26.27
N LYS A 7 31.16 -20.43 24.97
CA LYS A 7 29.99 -21.03 24.31
C LYS A 7 30.21 -22.47 23.84
N VAL A 8 31.43 -22.87 23.53
CA VAL A 8 31.74 -24.22 23.02
C VAL A 8 31.79 -25.25 24.15
N THR A 9 32.27 -24.88 25.33
CA THR A 9 32.33 -25.78 26.49
C THR A 9 30.96 -25.99 27.14
N ARG A 10 30.04 -25.01 27.02
CA ARG A 10 28.66 -25.14 27.52
C ARG A 10 27.81 -26.07 26.65
N LEU A 11 28.07 -26.13 25.33
CA LEU A 11 27.41 -27.10 24.43
C LEU A 11 27.89 -28.54 24.62
N TYR A 12 29.16 -28.75 25.01
CA TYR A 12 29.69 -30.09 25.24
C TYR A 12 29.26 -30.67 26.60
N TRP A 13 29.11 -29.82 27.62
CA TRP A 13 28.57 -30.23 28.93
C TRP A 13 27.04 -30.41 28.93
N TYR A 14 26.28 -29.70 28.08
CA TYR A 14 24.82 -29.92 27.95
C TYR A 14 24.47 -31.30 27.34
N ARG A 15 25.38 -31.91 26.58
CA ARG A 15 25.21 -33.25 25.99
C ARG A 15 25.52 -34.39 26.97
N LEU A 16 26.25 -34.13 28.05
CA LEU A 16 26.64 -35.15 29.04
C LEU A 16 25.70 -35.18 30.26
N PHE A 17 24.85 -34.17 30.42
CA PHE A 17 23.82 -34.09 31.47
C PHE A 17 22.39 -34.07 30.90
N SER A 18 22.17 -34.70 29.73
CA SER A 18 20.80 -35.04 29.35
C SER A 18 20.28 -36.09 30.34
N ASN A 19 19.52 -35.61 31.33
CA ASN A 19 18.66 -36.42 32.21
C ASN A 19 18.11 -37.61 31.43
N GLY A 20 18.21 -38.81 32.00
CA GLY A 20 17.88 -40.11 31.39
C GLY A 20 16.41 -40.30 30.99
N GLN A 21 15.83 -39.37 30.22
CA GLN A 21 14.49 -39.42 29.69
C GLN A 21 14.45 -40.30 28.44
N LYS A 22 13.55 -41.29 28.47
CA LYS A 22 13.33 -42.26 27.39
C LYS A 22 12.70 -41.55 26.19
N LYS A 23 13.48 -41.33 25.13
CA LYS A 23 13.00 -40.73 23.87
C LYS A 23 12.47 -41.83 22.93
N ILE A 24 11.26 -41.63 22.38
CA ILE A 24 10.65 -42.55 21.40
C ILE A 24 10.65 -41.87 20.03
N GLU A 25 11.24 -42.50 19.01
CA GLU A 25 11.17 -41.99 17.63
C GLU A 25 9.72 -42.02 17.13
N TYR A 26 9.28 -40.98 16.42
CA TYR A 26 7.90 -40.90 15.87
C TYR A 26 7.54 -42.11 14.99
N SER A 27 8.50 -42.65 14.23
CA SER A 27 8.31 -43.84 13.40
C SER A 27 7.95 -45.11 14.19
N LYS A 28 8.30 -45.15 15.49
CA LYS A 28 8.02 -46.24 16.43
C LYS A 28 6.85 -45.93 17.36
N LEU A 29 6.37 -44.68 17.38
CA LEU A 29 5.30 -44.22 18.25
C LEU A 29 3.94 -44.66 17.71
N LYS A 30 3.19 -45.42 18.51
CA LYS A 30 1.79 -45.76 18.22
C LYS A 30 0.85 -44.79 18.93
N VAL A 31 0.15 -43.97 18.14
CA VAL A 31 -0.89 -43.07 18.62
C VAL A 31 -2.24 -43.66 18.28
N ALA A 32 -3.18 -43.72 19.23
CA ALA A 32 -4.48 -44.31 18.98
C ALA A 32 -5.66 -43.45 19.40
N VAL A 33 -6.78 -43.66 18.70
CA VAL A 33 -8.02 -42.89 18.78
C VAL A 33 -9.18 -43.86 19.05
N PRO A 34 -9.61 -44.01 20.32
CA PRO A 34 -10.75 -44.86 20.66
C PRO A 34 -12.06 -44.16 20.34
N LYS A 35 -13.11 -44.97 20.22
CA LYS A 35 -14.50 -44.51 20.19
C LYS A 35 -14.90 -44.04 21.58
N GLU A 36 -15.60 -42.92 21.66
CA GLU A 36 -16.15 -42.45 22.93
C GLU A 36 -17.37 -43.29 23.36
N VAL A 37 -17.38 -43.69 24.63
CA VAL A 37 -18.45 -44.53 25.21
C VAL A 37 -19.44 -43.73 26.07
N PHE A 38 -19.14 -42.45 26.34
CA PHE A 38 -20.01 -41.59 27.13
C PHE A 38 -21.34 -41.33 26.40
N PRO A 39 -22.51 -41.49 27.06
CA PRO A 39 -23.81 -41.26 26.42
C PRO A 39 -23.93 -39.87 25.80
N GLY A 40 -24.28 -39.80 24.50
CA GLY A 40 -24.47 -38.54 23.78
C GLY A 40 -23.18 -37.87 23.27
N GLU A 41 -22.00 -38.45 23.52
CA GLU A 41 -20.76 -37.97 22.92
C GLU A 41 -20.65 -38.42 21.46
N LYS A 42 -20.64 -37.45 20.54
CA LYS A 42 -20.63 -37.69 19.09
C LYS A 42 -19.32 -37.25 18.43
N ARG A 43 -18.44 -36.58 19.18
CA ARG A 43 -17.14 -36.11 18.70
C ARG A 43 -16.11 -37.24 18.71
N VAL A 44 -15.01 -37.03 17.99
CA VAL A 44 -13.83 -37.91 17.98
C VAL A 44 -12.57 -37.07 18.19
N SER A 45 -11.57 -37.64 18.87
CA SER A 45 -10.35 -36.90 19.27
C SER A 45 -9.44 -36.54 18.10
N LEU A 46 -9.54 -37.25 16.98
CA LEU A 46 -8.73 -36.99 15.78
C LEU A 46 -9.58 -37.17 14.51
N SER A 47 -9.59 -36.15 13.67
CA SER A 47 -10.21 -36.17 12.34
C SER A 47 -9.24 -36.72 11.28
N PRO A 48 -9.71 -37.10 10.07
CA PRO A 48 -8.83 -37.59 9.01
C PRO A 48 -7.72 -36.60 8.59
N THR A 49 -7.98 -35.29 8.66
CA THR A 49 -6.96 -34.24 8.43
C THR A 49 -5.89 -34.26 9.53
N GLY A 50 -6.28 -34.44 10.79
CA GLY A 50 -5.36 -34.63 11.91
C GLY A 50 -4.51 -35.90 11.77
N VAL A 51 -5.08 -36.98 11.26
CA VAL A 51 -4.33 -38.20 10.91
C VAL A 51 -3.25 -37.88 9.87
N SER A 52 -3.62 -37.19 8.78
CA SER A 52 -2.68 -36.81 7.73
C SER A 52 -1.54 -35.94 8.27
N LEU A 53 -1.84 -35.00 9.17
CA LEU A 53 -0.85 -34.17 9.85
C LEU A 53 0.15 -35.00 10.67
N LEU A 54 -0.32 -35.93 11.50
CA LEU A 54 0.55 -36.79 12.30
C LEU A 54 1.35 -37.76 11.41
N LYS A 55 0.72 -38.31 10.37
CA LYS A 55 1.38 -39.24 9.44
C LYS A 55 2.50 -38.56 8.63
N LYS A 56 2.28 -37.32 8.18
CA LYS A 56 3.30 -36.50 7.50
C LYS A 56 4.54 -36.26 8.39
N ASN A 57 4.35 -36.24 9.72
CA ASN A 57 5.44 -36.13 10.69
C ASN A 57 6.10 -37.47 11.04
N GLY A 58 5.60 -38.60 10.51
CA GLY A 58 6.17 -39.94 10.68
C GLY A 58 5.55 -40.75 11.83
N ILE A 59 4.42 -40.31 12.40
CA ILE A 59 3.72 -41.01 13.49
C ILE A 59 2.74 -42.05 12.93
N ASN A 60 2.63 -43.21 13.58
CA ASN A 60 1.66 -44.24 13.20
C ASN A 60 0.36 -44.05 14.01
N VAL A 61 -0.75 -43.89 13.29
CA VAL A 61 -2.07 -43.62 13.89
C VAL A 61 -2.98 -44.83 13.73
N PHE A 62 -3.58 -45.25 14.85
CA PHE A 62 -4.53 -46.35 14.94
C PHE A 62 -5.89 -45.79 15.37
N VAL A 63 -6.97 -46.21 14.71
CA VAL A 63 -8.32 -45.69 14.98
C VAL A 63 -9.24 -46.88 15.25
N GLU A 64 -10.02 -46.82 16.33
CA GLU A 64 -11.02 -47.85 16.61
C GLU A 64 -12.08 -47.86 15.50
N GLU A 65 -12.54 -49.06 15.14
CA GLU A 65 -13.60 -49.21 14.16
C GLU A 65 -14.84 -48.36 14.53
N ASN A 66 -15.28 -47.52 13.59
CA ASN A 66 -16.42 -46.61 13.73
C ASN A 66 -16.25 -45.52 14.81
N ALA A 67 -15.02 -45.18 15.22
CA ALA A 67 -14.77 -44.10 16.19
C ALA A 67 -15.33 -42.73 15.73
N GLY A 68 -15.15 -42.39 14.45
CA GLY A 68 -15.59 -41.11 13.88
C GLY A 68 -17.00 -41.10 13.26
N ALA A 69 -17.74 -42.22 13.34
CA ALA A 69 -19.00 -42.38 12.61
C ALA A 69 -20.05 -41.30 12.96
N TRP A 70 -20.16 -40.94 14.25
CA TRP A 70 -21.08 -39.90 14.72
C TRP A 70 -20.62 -38.47 14.38
N ALA A 71 -19.34 -38.28 14.09
CA ALA A 71 -18.76 -37.01 13.62
C ALA A 71 -18.80 -36.89 12.09
N GLY A 72 -19.34 -37.89 11.39
CA GLY A 72 -19.42 -37.92 9.93
C GLY A 72 -18.15 -38.42 9.23
N TYR A 73 -17.23 -39.07 9.94
CA TYR A 73 -16.02 -39.66 9.37
C TYR A 73 -16.12 -41.18 9.28
N SER A 74 -15.96 -41.71 8.07
CA SER A 74 -15.98 -43.14 7.79
C SER A 74 -14.63 -43.81 8.04
N ASN A 75 -14.62 -45.12 8.30
CA ASN A 75 -13.39 -45.90 8.42
C ASN A 75 -12.51 -45.80 7.15
N ALA A 76 -13.13 -45.75 5.97
CA ALA A 76 -12.44 -45.60 4.69
C ALA A 76 -11.70 -44.25 4.57
N GLU A 77 -12.26 -43.17 5.12
CA GLU A 77 -11.59 -41.86 5.14
C GLU A 77 -10.37 -41.85 6.06
N TYR A 78 -10.45 -42.52 7.21
CA TYR A 78 -9.28 -42.71 8.08
C TYR A 78 -8.17 -43.50 7.40
N GLN A 79 -8.52 -44.61 6.73
CA GLN A 79 -7.57 -45.42 5.97
C GLN A 79 -6.92 -44.63 4.83
N LYS A 80 -7.72 -43.86 4.07
CA LYS A 80 -7.23 -43.00 2.99
C LYS A 80 -6.22 -41.95 3.46
N ASN A 81 -6.36 -41.47 4.70
CA ASN A 81 -5.44 -40.51 5.31
C ASN A 81 -4.27 -41.17 6.06
N GLY A 82 -4.12 -42.49 5.98
CA GLY A 82 -2.94 -43.22 6.46
C GLY A 82 -3.05 -43.75 7.90
N ALA A 83 -4.25 -43.80 8.48
CA ALA A 83 -4.50 -44.51 9.73
C ALA A 83 -4.77 -46.01 9.51
N VAL A 84 -4.49 -46.81 10.53
CA VAL A 84 -4.88 -48.22 10.59
C VAL A 84 -6.16 -48.33 11.42
N VAL A 85 -7.26 -48.78 10.81
CA VAL A 85 -8.51 -49.04 11.54
C VAL A 85 -8.42 -50.42 12.18
N THR A 86 -8.66 -50.52 13.49
CA THR A 86 -8.39 -51.74 14.28
C THR A 86 -9.40 -51.95 15.43
N SER A 87 -9.27 -53.07 16.13
CA SER A 87 -10.13 -53.44 17.27
C SER A 87 -9.90 -52.55 18.51
N VAL A 88 -10.85 -52.55 19.45
CA VAL A 88 -10.76 -51.79 20.70
C VAL A 88 -9.53 -52.19 21.52
N ASP A 89 -9.22 -53.49 21.63
CA ASP A 89 -8.10 -53.97 22.45
C ASP A 89 -6.74 -53.50 21.89
N ASP A 90 -6.62 -53.41 20.56
CA ASP A 90 -5.41 -52.90 19.91
C ASP A 90 -5.22 -51.39 20.12
N VAL A 91 -6.31 -50.62 20.13
CA VAL A 91 -6.28 -49.16 20.36
C VAL A 91 -5.84 -48.83 21.78
N PHE A 92 -6.32 -49.57 22.79
CA PHE A 92 -5.89 -49.38 24.18
C PHE A 92 -4.45 -49.88 24.45
N ASN A 93 -3.88 -50.67 23.53
CA ASN A 93 -2.47 -51.11 23.52
C ASN A 93 -1.52 -50.14 22.76
N ALA A 94 -1.80 -48.84 22.80
CA ALA A 94 -1.00 -47.79 22.17
C ALA A 94 -0.02 -47.11 23.14
N ASP A 95 0.99 -46.41 22.62
CA ASP A 95 1.92 -45.63 23.43
C ASP A 95 1.30 -44.30 23.87
N VAL A 96 0.49 -43.70 23.00
CA VAL A 96 -0.27 -42.47 23.27
C VAL A 96 -1.74 -42.69 22.90
N LEU A 97 -2.65 -42.49 23.83
CA LEU A 97 -4.09 -42.51 23.62
C LEU A 97 -4.65 -41.09 23.59
N LEU A 98 -5.34 -40.73 22.51
CA LEU A 98 -5.99 -39.43 22.35
C LEU A 98 -7.49 -39.59 22.58
N LYS A 99 -8.05 -38.97 23.61
CA LYS A 99 -9.49 -38.96 23.90
C LYS A 99 -10.05 -37.55 23.94
N ILE A 100 -11.37 -37.43 23.88
CA ILE A 100 -12.10 -36.20 24.16
C ILE A 100 -12.35 -36.14 25.66
N ARG A 101 -13.13 -37.09 26.19
CA ARG A 101 -13.59 -37.08 27.59
C ARG A 101 -12.61 -37.80 28.53
N PRO A 102 -12.72 -37.55 29.85
CA PRO A 102 -11.96 -38.30 30.84
C PRO A 102 -12.24 -39.81 30.71
N PRO A 103 -11.24 -40.68 30.91
CA PRO A 103 -11.44 -42.12 30.82
C PRO A 103 -12.27 -42.62 32.00
N THR A 104 -13.09 -43.63 31.75
CA THR A 104 -13.78 -44.40 32.79
C THR A 104 -12.82 -45.35 33.51
N GLU A 105 -13.15 -45.81 34.72
CA GLU A 105 -12.31 -46.77 35.46
C GLU A 105 -12.04 -48.06 34.65
N ALA A 106 -13.04 -48.50 33.87
CA ALA A 106 -12.91 -49.65 32.98
C ALA A 106 -11.88 -49.39 31.86
N GLU A 107 -11.87 -48.18 31.27
CA GLU A 107 -10.87 -47.80 30.26
C GLU A 107 -9.46 -47.69 30.84
N ILE A 108 -9.31 -47.19 32.08
CA ILE A 108 -8.00 -47.05 32.74
C ILE A 108 -7.31 -48.42 32.91
N SER A 109 -8.10 -49.47 33.20
CA SER A 109 -7.58 -50.84 33.35
C SER A 109 -7.04 -51.44 32.06
N LYS A 110 -7.49 -50.96 30.89
CA LYS A 110 -7.10 -51.46 29.56
C LYS A 110 -5.87 -50.76 28.98
N LEU A 111 -5.55 -49.58 29.49
CA LEU A 111 -4.40 -48.79 29.02
C LEU A 111 -3.09 -49.52 29.30
N LYS A 112 -2.27 -49.64 28.25
CA LYS A 112 -0.90 -50.18 28.30
C LYS A 112 -0.06 -49.56 29.44
N SER A 113 0.77 -50.39 30.09
CA SER A 113 1.75 -49.94 31.10
C SER A 113 2.66 -48.85 30.52
N GLY A 114 2.84 -47.74 31.24
CA GLY A 114 3.70 -46.63 30.82
C GLY A 114 3.16 -45.81 29.63
N SER A 115 1.89 -45.98 29.25
CA SER A 115 1.26 -45.20 28.17
C SER A 115 0.96 -43.75 28.59
N THR A 116 0.84 -42.88 27.58
CA THR A 116 0.42 -41.49 27.74
C THR A 116 -1.04 -41.31 27.33
N LEU A 117 -1.84 -40.68 28.18
CA LEU A 117 -3.21 -40.27 27.87
C LEU A 117 -3.27 -38.75 27.66
N ILE A 118 -3.92 -38.30 26.59
CA ILE A 118 -4.21 -36.89 26.34
C ILE A 118 -5.72 -36.74 26.15
N SER A 119 -6.38 -36.03 27.07
CA SER A 119 -7.84 -35.82 27.06
C SER A 119 -8.24 -34.63 27.94
N PHE A 120 -9.52 -34.28 27.98
CA PHE A 120 -10.03 -33.49 29.11
C PHE A 120 -10.03 -34.35 30.38
N ILE A 121 -9.58 -33.78 31.50
CA ILE A 121 -9.52 -34.46 32.80
C ILE A 121 -10.32 -33.71 33.86
N HIS A 122 -10.31 -32.36 33.83
CA HIS A 122 -10.94 -31.52 34.86
C HIS A 122 -10.47 -31.89 36.28
N PRO A 123 -9.15 -31.80 36.56
CA PRO A 123 -8.55 -32.32 37.79
C PRO A 123 -9.15 -31.69 39.07
N GLY A 124 -9.55 -30.42 39.01
CA GLY A 124 -10.18 -29.74 40.15
C GLY A 124 -11.57 -30.28 40.52
N GLN A 125 -12.26 -30.94 39.59
CA GLN A 125 -13.58 -31.56 39.78
C GLN A 125 -13.49 -33.08 39.97
N ASN A 126 -12.45 -33.71 39.43
CA ASN A 126 -12.33 -35.18 39.34
C ASN A 126 -11.16 -35.74 40.17
N MET A 127 -11.04 -35.35 41.45
CA MET A 127 -9.98 -35.86 42.34
C MET A 127 -9.97 -37.39 42.46
N LYS A 128 -11.14 -38.04 42.50
CA LYS A 128 -11.24 -39.52 42.53
C LYS A 128 -10.60 -40.18 41.30
N LEU A 129 -10.74 -39.56 40.13
CA LEU A 129 -10.13 -40.06 38.89
C LEU A 129 -8.61 -39.93 38.94
N LEU A 130 -8.10 -38.80 39.45
CA LEU A 130 -6.66 -38.59 39.67
C LEU A 130 -6.08 -39.62 40.65
N ASP A 131 -6.77 -39.91 41.75
CA ASP A 131 -6.36 -40.92 42.72
C ASP A 131 -6.26 -42.32 42.08
N THR A 132 -7.15 -42.64 41.14
CA THR A 132 -7.07 -43.90 40.38
C THR A 132 -5.91 -43.89 39.39
N LEU A 133 -5.66 -42.77 38.69
CA LEU A 133 -4.57 -42.64 37.72
C LEU A 133 -3.18 -42.67 38.40
N THR A 134 -3.04 -42.14 39.61
CA THR A 134 -1.77 -42.17 40.38
C THR A 134 -1.40 -43.57 40.89
N LYS A 135 -2.36 -44.49 40.99
CA LYS A 135 -2.11 -45.91 41.30
C LYS A 135 -1.60 -46.71 40.09
N THR A 136 -1.43 -46.07 38.94
CA THR A 136 -0.90 -46.67 37.71
C THR A 136 0.43 -46.05 37.33
N ASP A 137 1.17 -46.65 36.40
CA ASP A 137 2.45 -46.12 35.88
C ASP A 137 2.26 -45.18 34.67
N LYS A 138 1.07 -44.59 34.51
CA LYS A 138 0.69 -43.84 33.30
C LYS A 138 1.05 -42.36 33.41
N THR A 139 1.19 -41.72 32.25
CA THR A 139 1.37 -40.27 32.12
C THR A 139 0.10 -39.65 31.53
N VAL A 140 -0.37 -38.54 32.08
CA VAL A 140 -1.65 -37.93 31.71
C VAL A 140 -1.49 -36.44 31.50
N PHE A 141 -1.89 -35.97 30.32
CA PHE A 141 -2.03 -34.57 29.97
C PHE A 141 -3.51 -34.18 29.90
N ALA A 142 -3.85 -33.11 30.62
CA ALA A 142 -5.18 -32.52 30.65
C ALA A 142 -5.25 -31.35 29.67
N MET A 143 -6.05 -31.50 28.61
CA MET A 143 -6.27 -30.44 27.60
C MET A 143 -6.94 -29.20 28.19
N ASP A 144 -7.69 -29.34 29.29
CA ASP A 144 -8.28 -28.23 30.06
C ASP A 144 -7.27 -27.48 30.93
N CYS A 145 -6.06 -28.01 31.13
CA CYS A 145 -5.00 -27.38 31.92
C CYS A 145 -3.90 -26.72 31.05
N VAL A 146 -4.09 -26.66 29.72
CA VAL A 146 -3.18 -25.92 28.84
C VAL A 146 -3.19 -24.44 29.25
N PRO A 147 -2.01 -23.83 29.54
CA PRO A 147 -1.95 -22.45 30.00
C PRO A 147 -2.33 -21.47 28.89
N ARG A 148 -3.08 -20.42 29.24
CA ARG A 148 -3.52 -19.36 28.31
C ARG A 148 -2.42 -18.33 28.07
N ILE A 149 -1.36 -18.75 27.37
CA ILE A 149 -0.26 -17.89 26.90
C ILE A 149 -0.25 -17.82 25.37
N SER A 150 0.29 -16.75 24.77
CA SER A 150 0.21 -16.51 23.32
C SER A 150 0.69 -17.69 22.48
N ARG A 151 1.79 -18.33 22.86
CA ARG A 151 2.34 -19.50 22.14
C ARG A 151 1.49 -20.78 22.26
N ALA A 152 0.59 -20.85 23.25
CA ALA A 152 -0.23 -22.03 23.53
C ALA A 152 -1.68 -21.91 23.01
N GLN A 153 -2.07 -20.75 22.45
CA GLN A 153 -3.42 -20.53 21.93
C GLN A 153 -3.82 -21.54 20.85
N VAL A 154 -2.87 -22.02 20.05
CA VAL A 154 -3.08 -23.04 19.01
C VAL A 154 -3.39 -24.44 19.56
N PHE A 155 -3.24 -24.65 20.88
CA PHE A 155 -3.55 -25.90 21.58
C PHE A 155 -4.79 -25.76 22.49
N ASP A 156 -5.39 -24.56 22.58
CA ASP A 156 -6.47 -24.27 23.52
C ASP A 156 -7.80 -24.91 23.07
N ALA A 157 -8.03 -26.11 23.58
CA ALA A 157 -9.25 -26.87 23.33
C ALA A 157 -10.49 -26.22 23.98
N LEU A 158 -10.36 -25.54 25.11
CA LEU A 158 -11.49 -24.89 25.78
C LEU A 158 -12.01 -23.72 24.95
N SER A 159 -11.10 -22.89 24.42
CA SER A 159 -11.47 -21.79 23.52
C SER A 159 -12.15 -22.29 22.26
N SER A 160 -11.66 -23.39 21.67
CA SER A 160 -12.29 -24.01 20.51
C SER A 160 -13.72 -24.50 20.81
N MET A 161 -13.90 -25.22 21.92
CA MET A 161 -15.24 -25.71 22.30
C MET A 161 -16.19 -24.59 22.69
N ALA A 162 -15.69 -23.54 23.37
CA ALA A 162 -16.47 -22.36 23.72
C ALA A 162 -16.94 -21.60 22.46
N ASN A 163 -16.07 -21.44 21.46
CA ASN A 163 -16.43 -20.80 20.19
C ASN A 163 -17.59 -21.56 19.51
N ILE A 164 -17.49 -22.89 19.41
CA ILE A 164 -18.54 -23.73 18.83
C ILE A 164 -19.82 -23.68 19.66
N ALA A 165 -19.71 -23.73 20.99
CA ALA A 165 -20.88 -23.63 21.88
C ALA A 165 -21.62 -22.31 21.67
N GLY A 166 -20.91 -21.18 21.55
CA GLY A 166 -21.50 -19.88 21.28
C GLY A 166 -22.24 -19.82 19.94
N TYR A 167 -21.63 -20.35 18.87
CA TYR A 167 -22.29 -20.47 17.57
C TYR A 167 -23.54 -21.35 17.66
N ARG A 168 -23.41 -22.56 18.24
CA ARG A 168 -24.49 -23.52 18.34
C ARG A 168 -25.65 -23.00 19.19
N ALA A 169 -25.36 -22.23 20.26
CA ALA A 169 -26.36 -21.57 21.10
C ALA A 169 -27.32 -20.72 20.28
N VAL A 170 -26.80 -19.93 19.33
CA VAL A 170 -27.61 -19.06 18.46
C VAL A 170 -28.46 -19.88 17.50
N ILE A 171 -27.90 -20.97 16.94
CA ILE A 171 -28.65 -21.87 16.06
C ILE A 171 -29.79 -22.57 16.80
N GLU A 172 -29.54 -23.07 18.02
CA GLU A 172 -30.58 -23.66 18.87
C GLU A 172 -31.64 -22.60 19.25
N ALA A 173 -31.20 -21.38 19.59
CA ALA A 173 -32.13 -20.29 19.89
C ALA A 173 -33.03 -19.98 18.68
N ALA A 174 -32.46 -19.89 17.48
CA ALA A 174 -33.21 -19.65 16.25
C ALA A 174 -34.18 -20.78 15.91
N ASN A 175 -33.79 -22.03 16.12
CA ASN A 175 -34.67 -23.19 15.89
C ASN A 175 -35.89 -23.20 16.81
N HIS A 176 -35.75 -22.71 18.04
CA HIS A 176 -36.82 -22.65 19.03
C HIS A 176 -37.59 -21.32 19.06
N PHE A 177 -37.14 -20.30 18.32
CA PHE A 177 -37.75 -18.98 18.30
C PHE A 177 -38.69 -18.84 17.09
N GLY A 178 -39.98 -18.59 17.34
CA GLY A 178 -41.02 -18.58 16.31
C GLY A 178 -41.07 -17.35 15.39
N ARG A 179 -40.04 -16.48 15.39
CA ARG A 179 -39.99 -15.24 14.58
C ARG A 179 -38.63 -15.10 13.88
N PHE A 180 -38.58 -14.26 12.85
CA PHE A 180 -37.33 -13.99 12.13
C PHE A 180 -36.30 -13.26 13.02
N PHE A 181 -35.03 -13.63 12.85
CA PHE A 181 -33.91 -12.86 13.41
C PHE A 181 -33.71 -11.55 12.65
N THR A 182 -33.74 -11.63 11.33
CA THR A 182 -33.58 -10.48 10.43
C THR A 182 -34.87 -9.67 10.33
N GLY A 183 -34.76 -8.36 10.53
CA GLY A 183 -35.85 -7.43 10.27
C GLY A 183 -36.02 -7.19 8.77
N GLN A 184 -37.26 -7.11 8.30
CA GLN A 184 -37.57 -6.87 6.89
C GLN A 184 -38.80 -5.99 6.73
N ILE A 185 -38.81 -5.20 5.66
CA ILE A 185 -39.98 -4.44 5.21
C ILE A 185 -40.47 -5.10 3.93
N THR A 186 -41.69 -5.62 3.96
CA THR A 186 -42.33 -6.26 2.82
C THR A 186 -43.65 -5.57 2.51
N ALA A 187 -44.27 -5.91 1.38
CA ALA A 187 -45.64 -5.45 1.08
C ALA A 187 -46.65 -5.85 2.17
N ALA A 188 -46.39 -6.94 2.90
CA ALA A 188 -47.23 -7.42 4.00
C ALA A 188 -46.96 -6.73 5.35
N GLY A 189 -46.06 -5.73 5.38
CA GLY A 189 -45.73 -4.96 6.58
C GLY A 189 -44.28 -5.10 7.04
N LYS A 190 -43.97 -4.39 8.13
CA LYS A 190 -42.64 -4.34 8.73
C LYS A 190 -42.53 -5.38 9.85
N VAL A 191 -41.57 -6.29 9.71
CA VAL A 191 -41.18 -7.23 10.77
C VAL A 191 -39.91 -6.70 11.44
N PRO A 192 -39.93 -6.39 12.76
CA PRO A 192 -38.74 -5.93 13.46
C PRO A 192 -37.73 -7.09 13.63
N PRO A 193 -36.41 -6.79 13.67
CA PRO A 193 -35.40 -7.80 13.97
C PRO A 193 -35.53 -8.31 15.40
N ALA A 194 -35.08 -9.54 15.63
CA ALA A 194 -34.99 -10.10 16.98
C ALA A 194 -33.95 -9.34 17.81
N LYS A 195 -34.20 -9.22 19.12
CA LYS A 195 -33.27 -8.64 20.08
C LYS A 195 -32.64 -9.73 20.92
N VAL A 196 -31.32 -9.85 20.89
CA VAL A 196 -30.55 -10.87 21.61
C VAL A 196 -29.67 -10.20 22.66
N LEU A 197 -29.78 -10.65 23.92
CA LEU A 197 -28.87 -10.28 25.00
C LEU A 197 -27.85 -11.42 25.20
N VAL A 198 -26.56 -11.08 25.23
CA VAL A 198 -25.48 -12.01 25.57
C VAL A 198 -24.82 -11.55 26.86
N ILE A 199 -24.84 -12.43 27.87
CA ILE A 199 -24.27 -12.15 29.21
C ILE A 199 -22.97 -12.95 29.36
N GLY A 200 -21.86 -12.22 29.38
CA GLY A 200 -20.50 -12.73 29.29
C GLY A 200 -19.92 -12.56 27.88
N GLY A 201 -18.79 -11.89 27.76
CA GLY A 201 -18.03 -11.69 26.51
C GLY A 201 -16.70 -12.43 26.53
N GLY A 202 -16.71 -13.67 27.02
CA GLY A 202 -15.66 -14.65 26.73
C GLY A 202 -15.76 -15.18 25.28
N VAL A 203 -15.00 -16.21 24.95
CA VAL A 203 -14.96 -16.79 23.59
C VAL A 203 -16.34 -17.26 23.11
N ALA A 204 -17.13 -17.90 23.99
CA ALA A 204 -18.50 -18.32 23.67
C ALA A 204 -19.43 -17.12 23.44
N GLY A 205 -19.35 -16.11 24.31
CA GLY A 205 -20.14 -14.90 24.20
C GLY A 205 -19.87 -14.12 22.91
N LEU A 206 -18.60 -13.87 22.58
CA LEU A 206 -18.22 -13.20 21.34
C LEU A 206 -18.63 -13.99 20.10
N SER A 207 -18.53 -15.33 20.14
CA SER A 207 -19.04 -16.20 19.06
C SER A 207 -20.56 -16.10 18.90
N ALA A 208 -21.31 -16.10 20.00
CA ALA A 208 -22.76 -15.91 19.99
C ALA A 208 -23.14 -14.51 19.45
N ILE A 209 -22.42 -13.47 19.85
CA ILE A 209 -22.62 -12.09 19.36
C ILE A 209 -22.40 -12.03 17.85
N GLY A 210 -21.25 -12.50 17.37
CA GLY A 210 -20.92 -12.49 15.94
C GLY A 210 -21.94 -13.27 15.11
N THR A 211 -22.36 -14.44 15.61
CA THR A 211 -23.35 -15.29 14.93
C THR A 211 -24.72 -14.63 14.87
N ALA A 212 -25.23 -14.11 16.00
CA ALA A 212 -26.54 -13.46 16.05
C ALA A 212 -26.58 -12.16 15.23
N ARG A 213 -25.50 -11.37 15.24
CA ARG A 213 -25.35 -10.19 14.37
C ARG A 213 -25.31 -10.57 12.90
N GLY A 214 -24.57 -11.61 12.53
CA GLY A 214 -24.52 -12.15 11.18
C GLY A 214 -25.89 -12.63 10.66
N MET A 215 -26.76 -13.10 11.55
CA MET A 215 -28.16 -13.46 11.24
C MET A 215 -29.12 -12.27 11.20
N GLY A 216 -28.65 -11.04 11.39
CA GLY A 216 -29.45 -9.81 11.28
C GLY A 216 -30.21 -9.40 12.54
N ALA A 217 -29.89 -9.99 13.69
CA ALA A 217 -30.46 -9.58 14.98
C ALA A 217 -29.80 -8.30 15.52
N VAL A 218 -30.51 -7.60 16.39
CA VAL A 218 -29.94 -6.54 17.24
C VAL A 218 -29.37 -7.21 18.48
N VAL A 219 -28.06 -7.11 18.67
CA VAL A 219 -27.37 -7.79 19.79
C VAL A 219 -26.88 -6.77 20.80
N ARG A 220 -27.14 -7.07 22.08
CA ARG A 220 -26.63 -6.34 23.24
C ARG A 220 -25.73 -7.30 24.03
N GLY A 221 -24.52 -6.86 24.37
CA GLY A 221 -23.56 -7.66 25.15
C GLY A 221 -23.29 -7.00 26.50
N PHE A 222 -23.07 -7.82 27.53
CA PHE A 222 -22.62 -7.36 28.85
C PHE A 222 -21.47 -8.25 29.33
N ASP A 223 -20.41 -7.65 29.88
CA ASP A 223 -19.33 -8.33 30.59
C ASP A 223 -18.83 -7.40 31.71
N THR A 224 -18.34 -7.98 32.81
CA THR A 224 -17.82 -7.21 33.94
C THR A 224 -16.42 -6.63 33.68
N ARG A 225 -15.72 -7.12 32.66
CA ARG A 225 -14.38 -6.67 32.27
C ARG A 225 -14.44 -5.56 31.24
N ALA A 226 -13.75 -4.45 31.50
CA ALA A 226 -13.72 -3.31 30.59
C ALA A 226 -13.07 -3.62 29.23
N ALA A 227 -12.04 -4.47 29.19
CA ALA A 227 -11.33 -4.85 27.96
C ALA A 227 -12.22 -5.52 26.90
N VAL A 228 -13.36 -6.09 27.31
CA VAL A 228 -14.27 -6.81 26.41
C VAL A 228 -15.15 -5.85 25.61
N LYS A 229 -15.27 -4.60 26.04
CA LYS A 229 -16.12 -3.59 25.39
C LYS A 229 -15.75 -3.41 23.91
N GLU A 230 -14.48 -3.17 23.62
CA GLU A 230 -14.00 -2.97 22.25
C GLU A 230 -14.25 -4.20 21.37
N HIS A 231 -14.11 -5.40 21.93
CA HIS A 231 -14.42 -6.65 21.23
C HIS A 231 -15.91 -6.77 20.89
N VAL A 232 -16.81 -6.39 21.80
CA VAL A 232 -18.27 -6.43 21.56
C VAL A 232 -18.69 -5.38 20.52
N GLU A 233 -18.15 -4.15 20.62
CA GLU A 233 -18.48 -3.05 19.71
C GLU A 233 -17.92 -3.28 18.30
N SER A 234 -16.72 -3.88 18.18
CA SER A 234 -16.14 -4.24 16.86
C SER A 234 -16.94 -5.31 16.11
N LEU A 235 -17.69 -6.16 16.82
CA LEU A 235 -18.67 -7.09 16.23
C LEU A 235 -20.03 -6.41 15.93
N GLY A 236 -20.14 -5.10 16.17
CA GLY A 236 -21.32 -4.30 15.88
C GLY A 236 -22.45 -4.47 16.89
N ALA A 237 -22.20 -5.02 18.08
CA ALA A 237 -23.17 -5.14 19.17
C ALA A 237 -23.07 -3.98 20.15
N GLN A 238 -24.17 -3.69 20.85
CA GLN A 238 -24.21 -2.65 21.87
C GLN A 238 -23.64 -3.20 23.19
N PHE A 239 -22.57 -2.61 23.71
CA PHE A 239 -22.06 -2.95 25.05
C PHE A 239 -22.88 -2.24 26.14
N LEU A 240 -23.44 -3.02 27.07
CA LEU A 240 -24.20 -2.50 28.20
C LEU A 240 -23.26 -2.23 29.39
N THR A 241 -23.53 -1.17 30.15
CA THR A 241 -22.72 -0.77 31.31
C THR A 241 -23.61 -0.49 32.51
N VAL A 242 -23.12 -0.77 33.71
CA VAL A 242 -23.73 -0.34 34.99
C VAL A 242 -23.13 0.99 35.45
N ASN A 243 -23.89 1.76 36.25
CA ASN A 243 -23.46 3.09 36.73
C ASN A 243 -22.40 3.06 37.85
N ILE A 244 -21.83 1.88 38.15
CA ILE A 244 -20.81 1.67 39.18
C ILE A 244 -19.49 1.35 38.47
N LYS A 245 -18.46 2.18 38.68
CA LYS A 245 -17.12 1.98 38.13
C LYS A 245 -16.31 1.05 39.03
N GLU A 246 -16.51 -0.24 38.82
CA GLU A 246 -15.68 -1.32 39.40
C GLU A 246 -15.20 -2.20 38.25
N ASP A 247 -13.90 -2.48 38.17
CA ASP A 247 -13.35 -3.35 37.13
C ASP A 247 -13.31 -4.80 37.61
N GLY A 248 -13.92 -5.68 36.82
CA GLY A 248 -14.02 -7.12 37.07
C GLY A 248 -12.82 -7.93 36.61
N GLU A 249 -11.75 -7.30 36.11
CA GLU A 249 -10.53 -8.02 35.73
C GLU A 249 -9.89 -8.81 36.88
N GLY A 250 -9.64 -10.09 36.64
CA GLY A 250 -8.88 -11.01 37.48
C GLY A 250 -7.66 -11.59 36.74
N GLY A 251 -6.90 -12.44 37.43
CA GLY A 251 -5.69 -13.05 36.85
C GLY A 251 -5.97 -13.95 35.65
N GLY A 252 -5.10 -13.91 34.62
CA GLY A 252 -5.20 -14.77 33.44
C GLY A 252 -6.36 -14.44 32.49
N GLY A 253 -6.92 -13.24 32.55
CA GLY A 253 -8.03 -12.79 31.70
C GLY A 253 -9.41 -13.25 32.15
N TYR A 254 -9.53 -13.88 33.33
CA TYR A 254 -10.80 -14.26 33.94
C TYR A 254 -11.42 -13.13 34.75
N ALA A 255 -12.74 -13.18 34.94
CA ALA A 255 -13.43 -12.25 35.84
C ALA A 255 -13.20 -12.64 37.31
N LYS A 256 -13.10 -11.64 38.20
CA LYS A 256 -13.19 -11.83 39.65
C LYS A 256 -14.64 -11.67 40.13
N GLU A 257 -14.90 -12.05 41.38
CA GLU A 257 -16.19 -11.83 42.03
C GLU A 257 -16.37 -10.34 42.35
N MET A 258 -17.52 -9.78 41.98
CA MET A 258 -17.81 -8.34 42.08
C MET A 258 -18.42 -7.99 43.45
N SER A 259 -18.39 -6.71 43.83
CA SER A 259 -19.08 -6.21 45.02
C SER A 259 -20.60 -6.47 44.97
N LYS A 260 -21.23 -6.50 46.16
CA LYS A 260 -22.68 -6.70 46.26
C LYS A 260 -23.45 -5.58 45.56
N GLU A 261 -22.96 -4.35 45.69
CA GLU A 261 -23.53 -3.17 45.04
C GLU A 261 -23.48 -3.27 43.51
N PHE A 262 -22.40 -3.82 42.95
CA PHE A 262 -22.28 -4.08 41.53
C PHE A 262 -23.27 -5.15 41.07
N ILE A 263 -23.37 -6.26 41.80
CA ILE A 263 -24.32 -7.34 41.50
C ILE A 263 -25.76 -6.82 41.54
N ASP A 264 -26.13 -6.01 42.54
CA ASP A 264 -27.48 -5.43 42.62
C ASP A 264 -27.79 -4.52 41.40
N ALA A 265 -26.81 -3.73 40.95
CA ALA A 265 -26.95 -2.90 39.74
C ALA A 265 -27.00 -3.73 38.44
N GLU A 266 -26.20 -4.79 38.35
CA GLU A 266 -26.18 -5.76 37.25
C GLU A 266 -27.54 -6.49 37.15
N MET A 267 -28.07 -6.99 38.26
CA MET A 267 -29.36 -7.66 38.32
C MET A 267 -30.50 -6.71 37.93
N LYS A 268 -30.44 -5.43 38.34
CA LYS A 268 -31.40 -4.42 37.90
C LYS A 268 -31.33 -4.18 36.39
N LEU A 269 -30.13 -4.07 35.82
CA LEU A 269 -29.93 -3.94 34.38
C LEU A 269 -30.53 -5.14 33.63
N PHE A 270 -30.29 -6.37 34.08
CA PHE A 270 -30.84 -7.56 33.46
C PHE A 270 -32.37 -7.64 33.56
N ALA A 271 -32.96 -7.27 34.70
CA ALA A 271 -34.42 -7.19 34.84
C ALA A 271 -35.04 -6.22 33.82
N ASP A 272 -34.40 -5.07 33.57
CA ASP A 272 -34.89 -4.11 32.58
C ASP A 272 -34.68 -4.59 31.14
N GLN A 273 -33.57 -5.29 30.86
CA GLN A 273 -33.36 -5.90 29.54
C GLN A 273 -34.34 -7.05 29.25
N CYS A 274 -34.67 -7.89 30.23
CA CYS A 274 -35.57 -9.04 30.07
C CYS A 274 -36.96 -8.64 29.53
N LYS A 275 -37.44 -7.44 29.85
CA LYS A 275 -38.72 -6.90 29.35
C LYS A 275 -38.71 -6.61 27.85
N ASP A 276 -37.54 -6.32 27.27
CA ASP A 276 -37.41 -5.87 25.87
C ASP A 276 -36.83 -6.95 24.94
N VAL A 277 -35.87 -7.74 25.40
CA VAL A 277 -35.17 -8.70 24.54
C VAL A 277 -36.00 -9.95 24.28
N ASP A 278 -35.79 -10.57 23.11
CA ASP A 278 -36.51 -11.77 22.71
C ASP A 278 -35.73 -13.04 23.09
N ILE A 279 -34.39 -12.97 23.07
CA ILE A 279 -33.49 -14.09 23.33
C ILE A 279 -32.42 -13.68 24.34
N ILE A 280 -32.10 -14.54 25.31
CA ILE A 280 -30.98 -14.37 26.24
C ILE A 280 -30.04 -15.56 26.13
N ILE A 281 -28.75 -15.30 25.96
CA ILE A 281 -27.69 -16.30 25.98
C ILE A 281 -26.74 -15.98 27.13
N THR A 282 -26.66 -16.87 28.12
CA THR A 282 -25.81 -16.68 29.30
C THR A 282 -24.56 -17.55 29.22
N THR A 283 -23.40 -16.95 29.47
CA THR A 283 -22.09 -17.62 29.39
C THR A 283 -21.20 -17.29 30.59
N ALA A 284 -21.78 -16.79 31.69
CA ALA A 284 -21.02 -16.35 32.85
C ALA A 284 -20.56 -17.56 33.66
N LEU A 285 -19.26 -17.85 33.58
CA LEU A 285 -18.65 -19.00 34.25
C LEU A 285 -17.32 -18.60 34.88
N ILE A 286 -17.16 -18.93 36.16
CA ILE A 286 -15.91 -18.76 36.90
C ILE A 286 -15.33 -20.16 37.14
N PRO A 287 -14.11 -20.46 36.65
CA PRO A 287 -13.50 -21.77 36.84
C PRO A 287 -13.46 -22.20 38.32
N GLY A 288 -13.87 -23.44 38.60
CA GLY A 288 -13.85 -24.03 39.95
C GLY A 288 -14.96 -23.55 40.89
N LYS A 289 -15.84 -22.64 40.47
CA LYS A 289 -17.02 -22.19 41.22
C LYS A 289 -18.32 -22.56 40.49
N LYS A 290 -19.42 -22.60 41.22
CA LYS A 290 -20.76 -22.69 40.64
C LYS A 290 -21.02 -21.42 39.81
N ALA A 291 -21.71 -21.56 38.68
CA ALA A 291 -22.13 -20.44 37.87
C ALA A 291 -23.05 -19.49 38.69
N PRO A 292 -22.85 -18.17 38.61
CA PRO A 292 -23.70 -17.22 39.32
C PRO A 292 -25.10 -17.19 38.68
N VAL A 293 -26.13 -17.15 39.51
CA VAL A 293 -27.52 -16.98 39.03
C VAL A 293 -27.73 -15.49 38.71
N LEU A 294 -27.84 -15.18 37.42
CA LEU A 294 -27.97 -13.82 36.90
C LEU A 294 -29.37 -13.52 36.36
N ILE A 295 -30.14 -14.55 36.02
CA ILE A 295 -31.52 -14.43 35.54
C ILE A 295 -32.43 -15.22 36.47
N THR A 296 -33.26 -14.50 37.23
CA THR A 296 -34.21 -15.09 38.20
C THR A 296 -35.51 -15.50 37.52
N GLU A 297 -36.29 -16.37 38.18
CA GLU A 297 -37.61 -16.77 37.68
C GLU A 297 -38.56 -15.56 37.51
N GLU A 298 -38.47 -14.57 38.39
CA GLU A 298 -39.25 -13.33 38.26
C GLU A 298 -38.86 -12.52 37.02
N MET A 299 -37.57 -12.47 36.66
CA MET A 299 -37.14 -11.84 35.40
C MET A 299 -37.67 -12.59 34.18
N ILE A 300 -37.63 -13.93 34.20
CA ILE A 300 -38.17 -14.77 33.11
C ILE A 300 -39.66 -14.51 32.87
N LYS A 301 -40.47 -14.36 33.94
CA LYS A 301 -41.90 -14.05 33.83
C LYS A 301 -42.20 -12.73 33.12
N THR A 302 -41.25 -11.78 33.12
CA THR A 302 -41.40 -10.49 32.43
C THR A 302 -41.05 -10.52 30.95
N MET A 303 -40.46 -11.63 30.46
CA MET A 303 -40.13 -11.78 29.05
C MET A 303 -41.39 -11.96 28.20
N LYS A 304 -41.26 -11.68 26.90
CA LYS A 304 -42.35 -11.86 25.94
C LYS A 304 -42.69 -13.35 25.77
N PRO A 305 -43.96 -13.72 25.61
CA PRO A 305 -44.33 -15.08 25.22
C PRO A 305 -43.62 -15.51 23.92
N GLY A 306 -43.07 -16.72 23.91
CA GLY A 306 -42.28 -17.26 22.80
C GLY A 306 -40.79 -16.86 22.82
N SER A 307 -40.33 -16.14 23.84
CA SER A 307 -38.90 -15.89 24.06
C SER A 307 -38.11 -17.17 24.31
N VAL A 308 -36.80 -17.12 24.04
CA VAL A 308 -35.88 -18.25 24.23
C VAL A 308 -34.73 -17.85 25.12
N VAL A 309 -34.38 -18.71 26.09
CA VAL A 309 -33.18 -18.54 26.91
C VAL A 309 -32.27 -19.73 26.77
N VAL A 310 -30.97 -19.47 26.56
CA VAL A 310 -29.95 -20.50 26.35
C VAL A 310 -28.87 -20.35 27.41
N ASP A 311 -28.70 -21.37 28.23
CA ASP A 311 -27.77 -21.36 29.36
C ASP A 311 -26.53 -22.20 29.07
N LEU A 312 -25.44 -21.54 28.66
CA LEU A 312 -24.16 -22.22 28.38
C LEU A 312 -23.43 -22.66 29.65
N ALA A 313 -23.88 -22.19 30.82
CA ALA A 313 -23.31 -22.55 32.11
C ALA A 313 -24.08 -23.69 32.82
N ALA A 314 -25.04 -24.32 32.13
CA ALA A 314 -25.90 -25.37 32.69
C ALA A 314 -25.13 -26.53 33.36
N GLU A 315 -23.96 -26.90 32.83
CA GLU A 315 -23.12 -27.97 33.38
C GLU A 315 -22.52 -27.60 34.76
N SER A 316 -22.32 -26.31 35.03
CA SER A 316 -21.73 -25.79 36.27
C SER A 316 -22.75 -25.13 37.20
N GLY A 317 -24.03 -25.49 37.07
CA GLY A 317 -25.11 -25.03 37.92
C GLY A 317 -26.10 -24.06 37.25
N GLY A 318 -25.75 -23.48 36.09
CA GLY A 318 -26.60 -22.58 35.31
C GLY A 318 -26.61 -21.13 35.79
N ASN A 319 -26.72 -20.20 34.84
CA ASN A 319 -26.93 -18.77 35.13
C ASN A 319 -28.41 -18.41 35.30
N ILE A 320 -29.32 -19.29 34.89
CA ILE A 320 -30.76 -19.06 34.93
C ILE A 320 -31.37 -19.96 35.99
N GLU A 321 -32.12 -19.38 36.93
CA GLU A 321 -32.69 -20.08 38.09
C GLU A 321 -33.58 -21.27 37.68
N THR A 322 -34.23 -21.16 36.53
CA THR A 322 -35.13 -22.17 35.97
C THR A 322 -34.42 -23.14 35.01
N THR A 323 -33.09 -23.12 34.87
CA THR A 323 -32.40 -24.08 33.98
C THR A 323 -32.53 -25.52 34.48
N ARG A 324 -32.88 -26.44 33.58
CA ARG A 324 -32.79 -27.90 33.79
C ARG A 324 -31.66 -28.45 32.91
N PRO A 325 -30.51 -28.83 33.47
CA PRO A 325 -29.37 -29.31 32.68
C PRO A 325 -29.74 -30.51 31.81
N GLY A 326 -29.40 -30.44 30.52
CA GLY A 326 -29.68 -31.47 29.53
C GLY A 326 -31.06 -31.41 28.85
N GLU A 327 -31.98 -30.58 29.36
CA GLU A 327 -33.36 -30.52 28.86
C GLU A 327 -33.65 -29.26 28.04
N VAL A 328 -34.64 -29.38 27.15
CA VAL A 328 -35.36 -28.23 26.56
C VAL A 328 -36.80 -28.32 27.00
N TYR A 329 -37.30 -27.25 27.64
CA TYR A 329 -38.67 -27.22 28.12
C TYR A 329 -39.22 -25.81 28.14
N THR A 330 -40.55 -25.68 28.15
CA THR A 330 -41.22 -24.38 28.21
C THR A 330 -41.76 -24.15 29.62
N LYS A 331 -41.46 -22.99 30.20
CA LYS A 331 -42.02 -22.50 31.46
C LYS A 331 -42.36 -21.03 31.30
N HIS A 332 -43.53 -20.59 31.78
CA HIS A 332 -43.99 -19.20 31.64
C HIS A 332 -44.01 -18.69 30.19
N ASN A 333 -44.30 -19.57 29.22
CA ASN A 333 -44.23 -19.30 27.78
C ASN A 333 -42.83 -18.91 27.25
N VAL A 334 -41.77 -19.20 28.00
CA VAL A 334 -40.36 -19.02 27.60
C VAL A 334 -39.73 -20.40 27.45
N THR A 335 -39.07 -20.63 26.31
CA THR A 335 -38.35 -21.88 26.04
C THR A 335 -36.97 -21.81 26.66
N HIS A 336 -36.65 -22.77 27.53
CA HIS A 336 -35.36 -22.88 28.22
C HIS A 336 -34.54 -23.96 27.53
N ILE A 337 -33.32 -23.61 27.11
CA ILE A 337 -32.35 -24.53 26.51
C ILE A 337 -31.18 -24.70 27.46
N GLY A 338 -31.13 -25.84 28.14
CA GLY A 338 -30.10 -26.16 29.14
C GLY A 338 -29.12 -27.25 28.69
N PHE A 339 -28.90 -27.44 27.39
CA PHE A 339 -28.02 -28.49 26.87
C PHE A 339 -26.59 -28.38 27.43
N THR A 340 -26.06 -29.50 27.93
CA THR A 340 -24.69 -29.61 28.47
C THR A 340 -23.70 -30.18 27.45
N ASP A 341 -24.15 -30.43 26.22
CA ASP A 341 -23.41 -31.12 25.17
C ASP A 341 -23.39 -30.36 23.84
N LEU A 342 -23.50 -29.03 23.86
CA LEU A 342 -23.61 -28.20 22.64
C LEU A 342 -22.51 -28.47 21.59
N PRO A 343 -21.22 -28.62 21.94
CA PRO A 343 -20.20 -29.02 20.96
C PRO A 343 -20.45 -30.40 20.33
N SER A 344 -21.07 -31.34 21.05
CA SER A 344 -21.45 -32.66 20.53
C SER A 344 -22.59 -32.59 19.51
N ARG A 345 -23.36 -31.51 19.50
CA ARG A 345 -24.43 -31.24 18.52
C ARG A 345 -23.91 -30.63 17.22
N LEU A 346 -22.62 -30.26 17.17
CA LEU A 346 -21.89 -29.91 15.96
C LEU A 346 -20.62 -30.76 15.84
N PRO A 347 -20.76 -32.11 15.81
CA PRO A 347 -19.66 -33.01 16.15
C PRO A 347 -18.52 -33.00 15.14
N THR A 348 -18.80 -32.79 13.85
CA THR A 348 -17.77 -32.71 12.79
C THR A 348 -16.82 -31.54 13.05
N GLN A 349 -17.36 -30.32 13.19
CA GLN A 349 -16.55 -29.11 13.42
C GLN A 349 -15.80 -29.17 14.75
N SER A 350 -16.46 -29.69 15.80
CA SER A 350 -15.83 -29.89 17.10
C SER A 350 -14.67 -30.88 17.05
N SER A 351 -14.85 -31.99 16.34
CA SER A 351 -13.81 -33.00 16.16
C SER A 351 -12.63 -32.43 15.36
N GLU A 352 -12.91 -31.66 14.31
CA GLU A 352 -11.87 -31.03 13.49
C GLU A 352 -11.01 -30.03 14.28
N LEU A 353 -11.63 -29.12 15.05
CA LEU A 353 -10.88 -28.15 15.86
C LEU A 353 -10.13 -28.83 17.01
N TYR A 354 -10.78 -29.77 17.71
CA TYR A 354 -10.11 -30.52 18.78
C TYR A 354 -8.94 -31.35 18.25
N SER A 355 -9.12 -32.03 17.11
CA SER A 355 -8.09 -32.76 16.37
C SER A 355 -6.88 -31.89 16.07
N ASN A 356 -7.11 -30.66 15.58
CA ASN A 356 -6.04 -29.71 15.34
C ASN A 356 -5.29 -29.32 16.63
N ASN A 357 -6.03 -29.05 17.73
CA ASN A 357 -5.42 -28.69 19.02
C ASN A 357 -4.56 -29.84 19.57
N ILE A 358 -5.14 -31.05 19.65
CA ILE A 358 -4.48 -32.20 20.27
C ILE A 358 -3.32 -32.72 19.40
N ALA A 359 -3.43 -32.69 18.07
CA ALA A 359 -2.33 -33.09 17.18
C ALA A 359 -1.16 -32.11 17.27
N LYS A 360 -1.43 -30.79 17.28
CA LYS A 360 -0.39 -29.77 17.46
C LYS A 360 0.24 -29.84 18.85
N PHE A 361 -0.56 -30.11 19.89
CA PHE A 361 -0.05 -30.33 21.24
C PHE A 361 0.86 -31.56 21.32
N LEU A 362 0.46 -32.69 20.71
CA LEU A 362 1.30 -33.89 20.63
C LEU A 362 2.62 -33.64 19.89
N LEU A 363 2.58 -32.87 18.79
CA LEU A 363 3.80 -32.49 18.07
C LEU A 363 4.67 -31.53 18.89
N HIS A 364 4.07 -30.66 19.71
CA HIS A 364 4.79 -29.77 20.64
C HIS A 364 5.50 -30.54 21.76
N LEU A 365 4.92 -31.64 22.24
CA LEU A 365 5.57 -32.52 23.22
C LEU A 365 6.87 -33.13 22.66
N GLY A 366 7.02 -33.23 21.34
CA GLY A 366 8.23 -33.78 20.73
C GLY A 366 9.23 -32.75 20.21
N LYS A 367 10.48 -33.18 20.07
CA LYS A 367 11.56 -32.41 19.41
C LYS A 367 12.33 -33.32 18.47
N GLU A 368 12.74 -32.81 17.31
CA GLU A 368 13.55 -33.57 16.32
C GLU A 368 12.93 -34.94 15.92
N LYS A 369 11.60 -34.99 15.75
CA LYS A 369 10.85 -36.23 15.46
C LYS A 369 10.96 -37.33 16.53
N THR A 370 11.19 -36.93 17.78
CA THR A 370 11.13 -37.81 18.95
C THR A 370 10.11 -37.30 19.95
N PHE A 371 9.39 -38.22 20.59
CA PHE A 371 8.45 -37.96 21.68
C PHE A 371 9.16 -38.17 23.02
N PHE A 372 9.05 -37.19 23.92
CA PHE A 372 9.49 -37.27 25.32
C PHE A 372 8.78 -36.17 26.14
N VAL A 373 8.70 -36.32 27.46
CA VAL A 373 8.02 -35.34 28.31
C VAL A 373 9.01 -34.34 28.89
N ASN A 374 9.00 -33.10 28.39
CA ASN A 374 9.85 -32.02 28.92
C ASN A 374 9.15 -31.21 30.03
N GLU A 375 9.44 -31.51 31.29
CA GLU A 375 8.88 -30.77 32.43
C GLU A 375 9.39 -29.32 32.55
N GLU A 376 10.46 -28.94 31.85
CA GLU A 376 10.98 -27.56 31.85
C GLU A 376 10.15 -26.61 30.96
N ASP A 377 9.39 -27.15 30.00
CA ASP A 377 8.52 -26.34 29.15
C ASP A 377 7.19 -26.03 29.88
N GLU A 378 6.86 -24.74 30.00
CA GLU A 378 5.70 -24.29 30.80
C GLU A 378 4.35 -24.80 30.26
N VAL A 379 4.21 -25.01 28.95
CA VAL A 379 2.98 -25.53 28.33
C VAL A 379 2.83 -27.01 28.66
N THR A 380 3.92 -27.76 28.50
CA THR A 380 4.00 -29.18 28.84
C THR A 380 3.73 -29.39 30.33
N ARG A 381 4.40 -28.63 31.19
CA ARG A 381 4.23 -28.71 32.65
C ARG A 381 2.84 -28.27 33.11
N GLY A 382 2.25 -27.27 32.46
CA GLY A 382 0.90 -26.80 32.75
C GLY A 382 -0.17 -27.86 32.50
N ALA A 383 -0.08 -28.55 31.37
CA ALA A 383 -1.02 -29.61 30.99
C ALA A 383 -0.76 -30.96 31.71
N LEU A 384 0.45 -31.20 32.22
CA LEU A 384 0.84 -32.46 32.87
C LEU A 384 0.22 -32.60 34.27
N VAL A 385 -0.72 -33.53 34.43
CA VAL A 385 -1.42 -33.77 35.71
C VAL A 385 -0.92 -35.00 36.46
N VAL A 386 -0.50 -36.05 35.73
CA VAL A 386 0.12 -37.26 36.29
C VAL A 386 1.32 -37.62 35.42
N HIS A 387 2.47 -37.94 36.02
CA HIS A 387 3.67 -38.40 35.32
C HIS A 387 4.16 -39.70 35.96
N GLU A 388 4.09 -40.83 35.23
CA GLU A 388 4.52 -42.15 35.73
C GLU A 388 3.93 -42.48 37.12
N GLY A 389 2.63 -42.21 37.29
CA GLY A 389 1.91 -42.41 38.55
C GLY A 389 2.07 -41.31 39.61
N GLN A 390 2.99 -40.37 39.43
CA GLN A 390 3.15 -39.25 40.35
C GLN A 390 2.19 -38.11 40.03
N LEU A 391 1.46 -37.62 41.03
CA LEU A 391 0.60 -36.45 40.89
C LEU A 391 1.46 -35.19 40.68
N LYS A 392 1.22 -34.48 39.58
CA LYS A 392 1.91 -33.23 39.22
C LYS A 392 0.97 -32.02 39.20
N TRP A 393 -0.31 -32.20 39.46
CA TRP A 393 -1.28 -31.13 39.62
C TRP A 393 -1.33 -30.64 41.09
N PRO A 394 -1.49 -29.33 41.38
CA PRO A 394 -1.56 -28.21 40.43
C PRO A 394 -0.18 -27.82 39.85
N PRO A 395 -0.13 -27.22 38.65
CA PRO A 395 1.12 -26.70 38.10
C PRO A 395 1.63 -25.51 38.93
N PRO A 396 2.95 -25.26 38.95
CA PRO A 396 3.49 -24.07 39.58
C PRO A 396 2.91 -22.80 38.94
N PRO A 397 2.68 -21.72 39.71
CA PRO A 397 2.14 -20.49 39.18
C PRO A 397 3.08 -19.92 38.11
N ILE A 398 2.56 -19.75 36.90
CA ILE A 398 3.27 -19.04 35.84
C ILE A 398 3.31 -17.58 36.26
N ASN A 399 4.51 -17.02 36.40
CA ASN A 399 4.69 -15.62 36.73
C ASN A 399 4.30 -14.79 35.49
N PHE A 400 3.01 -14.50 35.34
CA PHE A 400 2.56 -13.56 34.34
C PHE A 400 3.24 -12.23 34.64
N PRO A 401 4.04 -11.66 33.73
CA PRO A 401 4.29 -10.23 33.83
C PRO A 401 2.91 -9.57 33.95
N PRO A 402 2.72 -8.61 34.87
CA PRO A 402 1.45 -7.91 34.96
C PRO A 402 1.03 -7.50 33.54
N PRO A 403 -0.25 -7.68 33.14
CA PRO A 403 -0.70 -7.26 31.83
C PRO A 403 -0.12 -5.88 31.61
N ALA A 404 0.67 -5.73 30.54
CA ALA A 404 1.34 -4.47 30.27
C ALA A 404 0.27 -3.41 30.41
N ALA A 405 0.38 -2.54 31.44
CA ALA A 405 -0.58 -1.49 31.71
C ALA A 405 -0.92 -0.92 30.35
N PRO A 406 -2.22 -0.92 29.95
CA PRO A 406 -2.64 -0.82 28.56
C PRO A 406 -1.71 0.21 27.98
N LYS A 407 -0.81 -0.26 27.09
CA LYS A 407 -0.05 0.70 26.33
C LYS A 407 -1.19 1.44 25.69
N THR A 408 -1.40 2.67 26.14
CA THR A 408 -1.92 3.68 25.27
C THR A 408 -0.87 3.74 24.18
N ASP A 409 -0.94 2.78 23.26
CA ASP A 409 -0.90 3.06 21.85
C ASP A 409 -2.13 3.95 21.59
N LYS A 410 -2.15 5.13 22.25
CA LYS A 410 -2.38 6.35 21.52
C LYS A 410 -1.43 6.16 20.34
N PRO A 411 -1.94 5.94 19.11
CA PRO A 411 -1.08 5.93 17.94
C PRO A 411 -0.15 7.11 18.13
N ALA A 412 1.16 6.83 18.28
CA ALA A 412 2.13 7.78 18.82
C ALA A 412 1.74 9.14 18.28
N GLU A 413 1.19 10.01 19.16
CA GLU A 413 0.49 11.22 18.73
C GLU A 413 1.49 11.90 17.82
N SER A 414 1.31 11.74 16.50
CA SER A 414 2.25 12.21 15.48
C SER A 414 2.35 13.64 15.88
N THR A 415 3.50 14.12 16.37
CA THR A 415 3.67 15.43 17.00
C THR A 415 2.91 16.41 16.14
N ALA A 416 1.65 16.64 16.50
CA ALA A 416 0.68 17.11 15.53
C ALA A 416 1.04 18.55 15.51
N LEU A 417 1.68 18.98 14.40
CA LEU A 417 2.06 20.38 14.17
C LEU A 417 0.90 21.20 14.74
N VAL A 418 1.13 21.84 15.89
CA VAL A 418 0.06 22.49 16.64
C VAL A 418 -0.66 23.34 15.62
N PRO A 419 -1.95 23.04 15.31
CA PRO A 419 -2.59 23.62 14.15
C PRO A 419 -2.46 25.13 14.26
N LEU A 420 -1.95 25.77 13.20
CA LEU A 420 -1.73 27.21 13.20
C LEU A 420 -3.00 27.89 13.68
N THR A 421 -2.88 28.79 14.66
CA THR A 421 -4.04 29.50 15.19
C THR A 421 -4.79 30.18 14.03
N PRO A 422 -6.12 30.34 14.10
CA PRO A 422 -6.88 31.02 13.05
C PRO A 422 -6.29 32.39 12.68
N PHE A 423 -5.76 33.12 13.67
CA PHE A 423 -5.00 34.34 13.46
C PHE A 423 -3.75 34.11 12.61
N ARG A 424 -2.87 33.17 12.96
CA ARG A 424 -1.64 32.90 12.17
C ARG A 424 -1.95 32.44 10.75
N LYS A 425 -3.00 31.63 10.56
CA LYS A 425 -3.45 31.22 9.22
C LYS A 425 -3.89 32.42 8.38
N THR A 426 -4.71 33.29 8.97
CA THR A 426 -5.20 34.52 8.31
C THR A 426 -4.05 35.51 8.07
N ALA A 427 -3.14 35.68 9.03
CA ALA A 427 -1.97 36.53 8.90
C ALA A 427 -1.03 36.05 7.80
N ASN A 428 -0.75 34.75 7.70
CA ASN A 428 0.06 34.18 6.62
C ASN A 428 -0.59 34.37 5.24
N GLN A 429 -1.91 34.17 5.14
CA GLN A 429 -2.66 34.42 3.91
C GLN A 429 -2.65 35.91 3.53
N THR A 430 -2.86 36.79 4.51
CA THR A 430 -2.83 38.25 4.32
C THR A 430 -1.44 38.71 3.88
N LEU A 431 -0.39 38.15 4.48
CA LEU A 431 0.99 38.43 4.10
C LEU A 431 1.25 37.98 2.66
N LEU A 432 0.85 36.76 2.29
CA LEU A 432 1.01 36.26 0.92
C LEU A 432 0.29 37.14 -0.10
N LEU A 433 -0.96 37.52 0.17
CA LEU A 433 -1.73 38.42 -0.69
C LEU A 433 -1.10 39.81 -0.77
N THR A 434 -0.65 40.36 0.37
CA THR A 434 0.02 41.67 0.42
C THR A 434 1.32 41.63 -0.37
N SER A 435 2.12 40.58 -0.26
CA SER A 435 3.34 40.39 -1.05
C SER A 435 3.06 40.24 -2.54
N GLY A 436 1.99 39.53 -2.91
CA GLY A 436 1.55 39.39 -4.31
C GLY A 436 1.12 40.72 -4.91
N LEU A 437 0.16 41.41 -4.27
CA LEU A 437 -0.33 42.72 -4.73
C LEU A 437 0.75 43.81 -4.67
N GLY A 438 1.62 43.76 -3.66
CA GLY A 438 2.78 44.63 -3.54
C GLY A 438 3.77 44.43 -4.69
N SER A 439 4.06 43.18 -5.07
CA SER A 439 4.89 42.87 -6.24
C SER A 439 4.30 43.39 -7.54
N VAL A 440 2.98 43.27 -7.74
CA VAL A 440 2.30 43.84 -8.93
C VAL A 440 2.41 45.37 -8.96
N SER A 441 2.22 46.02 -7.81
CA SER A 441 2.37 47.48 -7.71
C SER A 441 3.81 47.92 -8.00
N LEU A 442 4.80 47.17 -7.50
CA LEU A 442 6.21 47.42 -7.77
C LEU A 442 6.57 47.25 -9.26
N LEU A 443 6.03 46.21 -9.92
CA LEU A 443 6.17 46.03 -11.37
C LEU A 443 5.56 47.20 -12.14
N GLY A 444 4.43 47.74 -11.67
CA GLY A 444 3.82 48.95 -12.24
C GLY A 444 4.70 50.20 -12.09
N LEU A 445 5.38 50.36 -10.95
CA LEU A 445 6.30 51.48 -10.71
C LEU A 445 7.62 51.32 -11.49
N ALA A 446 8.09 50.09 -11.68
CA ALA A 446 9.31 49.78 -12.41
C ALA A 446 9.11 49.70 -13.94
N GLY A 447 7.86 49.55 -14.39
CA GLY A 447 7.51 49.41 -15.80
C GLY A 447 7.75 50.70 -16.58
N THR A 448 8.48 50.59 -17.69
CA THR A 448 8.86 51.72 -18.56
C THR A 448 8.04 51.78 -19.85
N ASN A 449 7.29 50.73 -20.19
CA ASN A 449 6.58 50.57 -21.46
C ASN A 449 5.22 49.85 -21.28
N PRO A 450 4.09 50.38 -21.84
CA PRO A 450 2.78 49.72 -21.82
C PRO A 450 2.75 48.29 -22.41
N GLN A 451 3.60 47.99 -23.39
CA GLN A 451 3.71 46.67 -24.02
C GLN A 451 4.12 45.60 -23.01
N ILE A 452 5.01 45.95 -22.07
CA ILE A 452 5.41 45.04 -20.97
C ILE A 452 4.20 44.72 -20.09
N ALA A 453 3.32 45.68 -19.84
CA ALA A 453 2.09 45.44 -19.06
C ALA A 453 1.11 44.52 -19.82
N SER A 454 0.99 44.68 -21.14
CA SER A 454 0.21 43.78 -22.00
C SER A 454 0.76 42.35 -21.95
N MET A 455 2.07 42.18 -22.16
CA MET A 455 2.71 40.86 -22.16
C MET A 455 2.71 40.22 -20.76
N SER A 456 2.85 41.01 -19.70
CA SER A 456 2.67 40.54 -18.31
C SER A 456 1.26 40.05 -18.03
N SER A 457 0.25 40.71 -18.61
CA SER A 457 -1.15 40.29 -18.52
C SER A 457 -1.37 38.96 -19.25
N THR A 458 -0.83 38.83 -20.47
CA THR A 458 -0.83 37.57 -21.23
C THR A 458 -0.14 36.45 -20.45
N PHE A 459 1.04 36.71 -19.89
CA PHE A 459 1.80 35.77 -19.06
C PHE A 459 0.98 35.30 -17.84
N ALA A 460 0.35 36.24 -17.12
CA ALA A 460 -0.44 35.92 -15.94
C ALA A 460 -1.67 35.05 -16.28
N LEU A 461 -2.40 35.41 -17.33
CA LEU A 461 -3.56 34.64 -17.79
C LEU A 461 -3.16 33.26 -18.33
N ALA A 462 -2.08 33.19 -19.12
CA ALA A 462 -1.54 31.93 -19.62
C ALA A 462 -1.06 31.02 -18.49
N GLY A 463 -0.46 31.59 -17.43
CA GLY A 463 -0.06 30.87 -16.23
C GLY A 463 -1.27 30.27 -15.49
N LEU A 464 -2.37 31.00 -15.37
CA LEU A 464 -3.62 30.49 -14.80
C LEU A 464 -4.24 29.38 -15.66
N VAL A 465 -4.27 29.57 -16.98
CA VAL A 465 -4.72 28.54 -17.93
C VAL A 465 -3.89 27.28 -17.80
N GLY A 466 -2.56 27.41 -17.78
CA GLY A 466 -1.65 26.28 -17.62
C GLY A 466 -1.82 25.57 -16.28
N TYR A 467 -2.00 26.33 -15.19
CA TYR A 467 -2.29 25.77 -13.87
C TYR A 467 -3.52 24.86 -13.89
N HIS A 468 -4.66 25.37 -14.38
CA HIS A 468 -5.90 24.59 -14.40
C HIS A 468 -5.88 23.45 -15.41
N THR A 469 -5.25 23.64 -16.57
CA THR A 469 -5.16 22.63 -17.61
C THR A 469 -4.37 21.41 -17.14
N VAL A 470 -3.25 21.62 -16.46
CA VAL A 470 -2.37 20.54 -16.00
C VAL A 470 -3.00 19.75 -14.85
N TRP A 471 -3.66 20.41 -13.90
CA TRP A 471 -4.38 19.71 -12.83
C TRP A 471 -5.52 18.82 -13.35
N GLY A 472 -6.04 19.12 -14.55
CA GLY A 472 -7.05 18.30 -15.22
C GLY A 472 -6.51 17.07 -15.96
N VAL A 473 -5.17 16.90 -16.06
CA VAL A 473 -4.56 15.76 -16.75
C VAL A 473 -4.69 14.50 -15.91
N THR A 474 -5.05 13.38 -16.54
CA THR A 474 -5.12 12.08 -15.85
C THR A 474 -3.71 11.67 -15.35
N PRO A 475 -3.54 11.23 -14.09
CA PRO A 475 -2.22 10.84 -13.57
C PRO A 475 -1.47 9.80 -14.42
N ALA A 476 -2.20 8.83 -14.99
CA ALA A 476 -1.69 7.83 -15.91
C ALA A 476 -1.04 8.41 -17.19
N LEU A 477 -1.35 9.66 -17.54
CA LEU A 477 -0.87 10.37 -18.72
C LEU A 477 0.20 11.43 -18.41
N HIS A 478 0.76 11.46 -17.19
CA HIS A 478 1.84 12.39 -16.84
C HIS A 478 3.12 12.20 -17.68
N SER A 479 3.46 10.96 -18.09
CA SER A 479 4.59 10.71 -19.00
C SER A 479 4.33 11.29 -20.41
N PRO A 480 3.18 11.00 -21.06
CA PRO A 480 2.74 11.73 -22.26
C PRO A 480 2.72 13.24 -22.12
N LEU A 481 2.27 13.79 -20.98
CA LEU A 481 2.27 15.22 -20.71
C LEU A 481 3.68 15.81 -20.79
N MET A 482 4.66 15.20 -20.12
CA MET A 482 6.06 15.65 -20.19
C MET A 482 6.63 15.59 -21.61
N SER A 483 6.27 14.55 -22.37
CA SER A 483 6.70 14.44 -23.77
C SER A 483 6.07 15.51 -24.66
N VAL A 484 4.78 15.83 -24.48
CA VAL A 484 4.11 16.86 -25.27
C VAL A 484 4.64 18.26 -24.90
N THR A 485 4.90 18.53 -23.62
CA THR A 485 5.53 19.81 -23.22
C THR A 485 6.92 19.95 -23.81
N ASN A 486 7.67 18.85 -23.93
CA ASN A 486 8.99 18.87 -24.59
C ASN A 486 8.88 19.13 -26.09
N ALA A 487 7.91 18.51 -26.75
CA ALA A 487 7.65 18.77 -28.16
C ALA A 487 7.29 20.25 -28.40
N ILE A 488 6.39 20.79 -27.58
CA ILE A 488 5.97 22.19 -27.65
C ILE A 488 7.11 23.14 -27.29
N SER A 489 7.95 22.79 -26.30
CA SER A 489 9.10 23.63 -25.90
C SER A 489 10.11 23.86 -27.03
N GLY A 490 10.13 23.00 -28.06
CA GLY A 490 10.88 23.22 -29.28
C GLY A 490 10.46 24.47 -30.07
N THR A 491 9.40 25.18 -29.68
CA THR A 491 9.05 26.51 -30.22
C THR A 491 10.07 27.60 -29.90
N THR A 492 11.10 27.33 -29.09
CA THR A 492 12.34 28.16 -29.08
C THR A 492 12.89 28.38 -30.50
N ALA A 493 12.60 27.46 -31.45
CA ALA A 493 12.87 27.67 -32.87
C ALA A 493 12.25 28.96 -33.42
N ALA A 494 11.03 29.31 -33.03
CA ALA A 494 10.38 30.55 -33.49
C ALA A 494 11.12 31.80 -32.99
N GLY A 495 11.64 31.78 -31.76
CA GLY A 495 12.48 32.86 -31.25
C GLY A 495 13.81 32.97 -32.00
N ALA A 496 14.49 31.85 -32.20
CA ALA A 496 15.75 31.78 -32.92
C ALA A 496 15.63 32.18 -34.40
N LEU A 497 14.53 31.84 -35.08
CA LEU A 497 14.27 32.24 -36.47
C LEU A 497 14.29 33.77 -36.65
N CYS A 498 13.84 34.54 -35.65
CA CYS A 498 13.84 36.00 -35.72
C CYS A 498 15.26 36.61 -35.76
N LEU A 499 16.28 35.82 -35.43
CA LEU A 499 17.70 36.22 -35.37
C LEU A 499 18.54 35.56 -36.47
N MET A 500 17.92 34.73 -37.32
CA MET A 500 18.58 34.16 -38.48
C MET A 500 18.62 35.15 -39.65
N GLY A 501 19.67 35.06 -40.47
CA GLY A 501 19.85 35.92 -41.63
C GLY A 501 21.20 35.67 -42.31
N GLY A 502 21.53 36.49 -43.30
CA GLY A 502 22.81 36.41 -44.01
C GLY A 502 22.79 35.59 -45.31
N GLY A 503 21.61 35.18 -45.77
CA GLY A 503 21.42 34.35 -46.97
C GLY A 503 21.57 32.87 -46.65
N LEU A 504 22.17 32.11 -47.58
CA LEU A 504 22.26 30.64 -47.45
C LEU A 504 23.11 30.21 -46.25
N VAL A 505 24.12 31.01 -45.89
CA VAL A 505 25.03 30.77 -44.76
C VAL A 505 25.07 31.99 -43.84
N PRO A 506 25.22 31.82 -42.51
CA PRO A 506 25.26 32.95 -41.59
C PRO A 506 26.54 33.78 -41.83
N GLN A 507 26.43 35.10 -41.69
CA GLN A 507 27.52 36.06 -41.93
C GLN A 507 28.19 36.53 -40.63
N ASN A 508 27.56 36.31 -39.48
CA ASN A 508 28.09 36.71 -38.18
C ASN A 508 27.80 35.65 -37.09
N SER A 509 28.38 35.89 -35.91
CA SER A 509 28.26 34.97 -34.77
C SER A 509 26.83 34.87 -34.25
N ALA A 510 26.05 35.97 -34.23
CA ALA A 510 24.66 35.96 -33.79
C ALA A 510 23.80 35.07 -34.69
N GLN A 511 23.91 35.23 -36.00
CA GLN A 511 23.21 34.40 -37.00
C GLN A 511 23.63 32.93 -36.91
N THR A 512 24.90 32.66 -36.61
CA THR A 512 25.39 31.28 -36.40
C THR A 512 24.76 30.66 -35.14
N MET A 513 24.69 31.40 -34.03
CA MET A 513 24.04 30.96 -32.80
C MET A 513 22.53 30.72 -33.01
N ALA A 514 21.86 31.61 -33.75
CA ALA A 514 20.45 31.50 -34.11
C ALA A 514 20.16 30.25 -34.99
N LEU A 515 21.04 29.98 -35.97
CA LEU A 515 20.97 28.77 -36.79
C LEU A 515 21.08 27.50 -35.93
N LEU A 516 22.05 27.46 -35.01
CA LEU A 516 22.25 26.34 -34.08
C LEU A 516 21.06 26.17 -33.12
N ALA A 517 20.56 27.26 -32.57
CA ALA A 517 19.38 27.24 -31.70
C ALA A 517 18.14 26.71 -32.44
N THR A 518 17.92 27.15 -33.68
CA THR A 518 16.83 26.65 -34.54
C THR A 518 16.97 25.15 -34.83
N PHE A 519 18.18 24.71 -35.18
CA PHE A 519 18.48 23.30 -35.46
C PHE A 519 18.17 22.40 -34.25
N ILE A 520 18.72 22.75 -33.08
CA ILE A 520 18.58 21.98 -31.84
C ILE A 520 17.11 21.98 -31.37
N SER A 521 16.42 23.12 -31.47
CA SER A 521 15.00 23.23 -31.14
C SER A 521 14.14 22.32 -32.03
N SER A 522 14.50 22.21 -33.31
CA SER A 522 13.79 21.35 -34.26
C SER A 522 13.97 19.86 -33.99
N VAL A 523 15.11 19.45 -33.42
CA VAL A 523 15.31 18.08 -32.90
C VAL A 523 14.25 17.74 -31.85
N ASN A 524 13.96 18.68 -30.94
CA ASN A 524 12.93 18.49 -29.91
C ASN A 524 11.52 18.40 -30.49
N ILE A 525 11.19 19.21 -31.51
CA ILE A 525 9.88 19.15 -32.18
C ILE A 525 9.65 17.76 -32.78
N GLY A 526 10.55 17.33 -33.66
CA GLY A 526 10.42 16.04 -34.36
C GLY A 526 10.45 14.85 -33.41
N GLY A 527 11.37 14.87 -32.44
CA GLY A 527 11.50 13.79 -31.44
C GLY A 527 10.31 13.73 -30.48
N GLY A 528 9.94 14.87 -29.89
CA GLY A 528 8.90 14.96 -28.87
C GLY A 528 7.52 14.52 -29.37
N PHE A 529 7.07 14.98 -30.54
CA PHE A 529 5.75 14.60 -31.06
C PHE A 529 5.67 13.12 -31.43
N LEU A 530 6.76 12.54 -31.95
CA LEU A 530 6.80 11.12 -32.28
C LEU A 530 6.79 10.24 -31.04
N VAL A 531 7.57 10.60 -30.02
CA VAL A 531 7.58 9.91 -28.72
C VAL A 531 6.20 9.99 -28.06
N THR A 532 5.57 11.17 -28.08
CA THR A 532 4.22 11.37 -27.55
C THR A 532 3.23 10.45 -28.26
N LYS A 533 3.23 10.44 -29.60
CA LYS A 533 2.39 9.54 -30.39
C LYS A 533 2.60 8.08 -30.00
N ARG A 534 3.86 7.61 -29.96
CA ARG A 534 4.19 6.22 -29.61
C ARG A 534 3.63 5.82 -28.25
N MET A 535 3.77 6.68 -27.24
CA MET A 535 3.22 6.40 -25.90
C MET A 535 1.70 6.35 -25.90
N LEU A 536 1.04 7.30 -26.58
CA LEU A 536 -0.42 7.36 -26.63
C LEU A 536 -1.02 6.16 -27.37
N ASP A 537 -0.35 5.69 -28.43
CA ASP A 537 -0.76 4.51 -29.20
C ASP A 537 -0.68 3.22 -28.36
N MET A 538 0.17 3.16 -27.32
CA MET A 538 0.25 2.01 -26.39
C MET A 538 -0.99 1.89 -25.50
N PHE A 539 -1.70 2.99 -25.22
CA PHE A 539 -2.94 2.98 -24.45
C PHE A 539 -4.17 2.59 -25.27
N LYS A 540 -4.01 2.36 -26.58
CA LYS A 540 -5.11 1.91 -27.43
C LYS A 540 -5.38 0.43 -27.20
N ARG A 541 -6.63 0.10 -26.86
CA ARG A 541 -7.05 -1.28 -26.67
C ARG A 541 -7.37 -1.93 -28.01
N LYS A 542 -7.31 -3.26 -28.06
CA LYS A 542 -7.62 -4.02 -29.29
C LYS A 542 -9.10 -3.97 -29.67
N ASP A 543 -9.95 -3.78 -28.68
CA ASP A 543 -11.41 -3.70 -28.76
C ASP A 543 -11.93 -2.25 -28.86
N ASP A 544 -11.06 -1.25 -28.83
CA ASP A 544 -11.47 0.14 -29.06
C ASP A 544 -11.96 0.34 -30.51
N PRO A 545 -12.99 1.16 -30.74
CA PRO A 545 -13.44 1.51 -32.09
C PRO A 545 -12.31 2.09 -32.95
N PRO A 546 -12.37 1.93 -34.28
CA PRO A 546 -11.38 2.52 -35.18
C PRO A 546 -11.41 4.05 -35.09
N GLU A 547 -10.26 4.63 -34.76
CA GLU A 547 -10.06 6.09 -34.75
C GLU A 547 -9.63 6.60 -36.13
N HIS A 548 -10.14 7.77 -36.52
CA HIS A 548 -9.84 8.41 -37.81
C HIS A 548 -8.99 9.68 -37.65
N ASN A 549 -7.84 9.55 -36.96
CA ASN A 549 -6.99 10.69 -36.59
C ASN A 549 -6.44 11.51 -37.77
N TYR A 550 -6.43 10.94 -38.99
CA TYR A 550 -6.07 11.69 -40.20
C TYR A 550 -7.03 12.86 -40.50
N LEU A 551 -8.26 12.83 -39.99
CA LEU A 551 -9.23 13.91 -40.17
C LEU A 551 -8.79 15.23 -39.51
N PHE A 552 -7.90 15.19 -38.52
CA PHE A 552 -7.31 16.40 -37.94
C PHE A 552 -6.38 17.16 -38.92
N SER A 553 -6.06 16.58 -40.08
CA SER A 553 -5.44 17.32 -41.18
C SER A 553 -6.37 18.39 -41.79
N ILE A 554 -7.69 18.23 -41.68
CA ILE A 554 -8.68 19.20 -42.18
C ILE A 554 -8.55 20.54 -41.46
N PRO A 555 -8.69 20.63 -40.11
CA PRO A 555 -8.51 21.91 -39.42
C PRO A 555 -7.08 22.46 -39.59
N ALA A 556 -6.06 21.60 -39.68
CA ALA A 556 -4.69 22.03 -39.96
C ALA A 556 -4.58 22.75 -41.32
N ALA A 557 -5.14 22.14 -42.38
CA ALA A 557 -5.13 22.69 -43.72
C ALA A 557 -5.97 23.98 -43.82
N VAL A 558 -7.12 24.03 -43.16
CA VAL A 558 -7.95 25.26 -43.09
C VAL A 558 -7.21 26.38 -42.37
N PHE A 559 -6.56 26.06 -41.24
CA PHE A 559 -5.82 27.06 -40.46
C PHE A 559 -4.62 27.62 -41.23
N LEU A 560 -3.78 26.75 -41.79
CA LEU A 560 -2.61 27.17 -42.58
C LEU A 560 -3.00 27.81 -43.91
N GLY A 561 -4.03 27.30 -44.58
CA GLY A 561 -4.56 27.88 -45.83
C GLY A 561 -5.19 29.26 -45.59
N GLY A 562 -5.96 29.42 -44.52
CA GLY A 562 -6.51 30.71 -44.09
C GLY A 562 -5.40 31.71 -43.73
N TYR A 563 -4.36 31.25 -43.03
CA TYR A 563 -3.17 32.05 -42.77
C TYR A 563 -2.46 32.48 -44.06
N GLY A 564 -2.23 31.55 -45.00
CA GLY A 564 -1.64 31.84 -46.31
C GLY A 564 -2.46 32.82 -47.16
N TYR A 565 -3.79 32.71 -47.12
CA TYR A 565 -4.67 33.68 -47.78
C TYR A 565 -4.60 35.06 -47.11
N GLY A 566 -4.56 35.11 -45.78
CA GLY A 566 -4.37 36.36 -45.04
C GLY A 566 -3.01 37.02 -45.32
N LEU A 567 -1.94 36.24 -45.47
CA LEU A 567 -0.64 36.72 -45.94
C LEU A 567 -0.74 37.30 -47.36
N HIS A 568 -1.38 36.57 -48.29
CA HIS A 568 -1.54 37.02 -49.67
C HIS A 568 -2.33 38.32 -49.79
N THR A 569 -3.31 38.52 -48.93
CA THR A 569 -4.15 39.73 -48.88
C THR A 569 -3.56 40.84 -48.00
N ALA A 570 -2.37 40.62 -47.40
CA ALA A 570 -1.74 41.54 -46.44
C ALA A 570 -2.68 41.94 -45.29
N ALA A 571 -3.47 40.99 -44.78
CA ALA A 571 -4.41 41.23 -43.71
C ALA A 571 -3.65 41.64 -42.41
N PRO A 572 -3.94 42.82 -41.82
CA PRO A 572 -3.06 43.45 -40.84
C PRO A 572 -2.93 42.68 -39.51
N LEU A 573 -3.90 41.84 -39.16
CA LEU A 573 -3.93 41.12 -37.88
C LEU A 573 -3.60 39.62 -38.02
N ILE A 574 -3.25 39.14 -39.21
CA ILE A 574 -3.19 37.71 -39.49
C ILE A 574 -2.15 36.97 -38.64
N HIS A 575 -0.97 37.57 -38.41
CA HIS A 575 0.08 36.99 -37.58
C HIS A 575 -0.34 36.86 -36.12
N SER A 576 -0.95 37.91 -35.56
CA SER A 576 -1.39 37.93 -34.16
C SER A 576 -2.48 36.88 -33.90
N TYR A 577 -3.45 36.75 -34.82
CA TYR A 577 -4.48 35.71 -34.72
C TYR A 577 -3.94 34.30 -34.99
N ALA A 578 -2.94 34.16 -35.87
CA ALA A 578 -2.27 32.88 -36.06
C ALA A 578 -1.48 32.46 -34.81
N TYR A 579 -0.80 33.38 -34.11
CA TYR A 579 -0.18 33.11 -32.82
C TYR A 579 -1.19 32.76 -31.73
N LEU A 580 -2.33 33.46 -31.67
CA LEU A 580 -3.42 33.12 -30.75
C LEU A 580 -3.96 31.71 -31.04
N GLY A 581 -4.31 31.41 -32.29
CA GLY A 581 -4.80 30.09 -32.69
C GLY A 581 -3.80 28.97 -32.40
N SER A 582 -2.52 29.23 -32.66
CA SER A 582 -1.43 28.30 -32.36
C SER A 582 -1.31 28.04 -30.85
N SER A 583 -1.38 29.10 -30.04
CA SER A 583 -1.35 29.02 -28.58
C SER A 583 -2.53 28.24 -28.02
N LEU A 584 -3.75 28.48 -28.53
CA LEU A 584 -4.96 27.77 -28.13
C LEU A 584 -4.89 26.28 -28.50
N CYS A 585 -4.35 25.94 -29.67
CA CYS A 585 -4.09 24.57 -30.07
C CYS A 585 -3.10 23.88 -29.10
N CYS A 586 -2.04 24.56 -28.67
CA CYS A 586 -1.10 24.02 -27.68
C CYS A 586 -1.71 23.89 -26.27
N VAL A 587 -2.59 24.80 -25.85
CA VAL A 587 -3.39 24.62 -24.63
C VAL A 587 -4.29 23.39 -24.76
N GLY A 588 -4.98 23.26 -25.90
CA GLY A 588 -5.78 22.10 -26.26
C GLY A 588 -4.98 20.79 -26.28
N ALA A 589 -3.68 20.87 -26.58
CA ALA A 589 -2.79 19.72 -26.56
C ALA A 589 -2.65 19.11 -25.16
N LEU A 590 -2.51 19.95 -24.13
CA LEU A 590 -2.45 19.51 -22.74
C LEU A 590 -3.85 19.18 -22.22
N ALA A 591 -4.86 19.99 -22.53
CA ALA A 591 -6.24 19.72 -22.12
C ALA A 591 -6.76 18.39 -22.65
N GLY A 592 -6.35 18.00 -23.86
CA GLY A 592 -6.67 16.70 -24.46
C GLY A 592 -6.16 15.50 -23.66
N LEU A 593 -5.14 15.68 -22.81
CA LEU A 593 -4.60 14.63 -21.93
C LEU A 593 -5.41 14.45 -20.63
N SER A 594 -6.53 15.14 -20.47
CA SER A 594 -7.47 14.93 -19.35
C SER A 594 -8.19 13.59 -19.36
N SER A 595 -8.14 12.86 -20.49
CA SER A 595 -8.59 11.47 -20.58
C SER A 595 -7.83 10.71 -21.66
N GLN A 596 -7.73 9.39 -21.48
CA GLN A 596 -7.11 8.48 -22.44
C GLN A 596 -7.80 8.52 -23.81
N LYS A 597 -9.13 8.75 -23.83
CA LYS A 597 -9.94 8.83 -25.05
C LYS A 597 -9.63 10.08 -25.89
N THR A 598 -9.35 11.21 -25.24
CA THR A 598 -9.05 12.48 -25.91
C THR A 598 -7.56 12.69 -26.15
N ALA A 599 -6.69 11.87 -25.56
CA ALA A 599 -5.25 12.10 -25.54
C ALA A 599 -4.62 12.25 -26.94
N ARG A 600 -5.08 11.46 -27.92
CA ARG A 600 -4.60 11.54 -29.32
C ARG A 600 -4.99 12.85 -30.01
N VAL A 601 -6.18 13.38 -29.68
CA VAL A 601 -6.61 14.72 -30.14
C VAL A 601 -5.66 15.78 -29.60
N GLY A 602 -5.25 15.66 -28.33
CA GLY A 602 -4.26 16.54 -27.73
C GLY A 602 -2.95 16.58 -28.53
N ASN A 603 -2.40 15.41 -28.89
CA ASN A 603 -1.19 15.36 -29.70
C ASN A 603 -1.37 16.01 -31.09
N ALA A 604 -2.51 15.80 -31.75
CA ALA A 604 -2.81 16.42 -33.04
C ALA A 604 -2.90 17.95 -32.95
N LEU A 605 -3.58 18.48 -31.92
CA LEU A 605 -3.67 19.92 -31.67
C LEU A 605 -2.29 20.52 -31.37
N GLY A 606 -1.44 19.81 -30.62
CA GLY A 606 -0.06 20.23 -30.37
C GLY A 606 0.75 20.40 -31.67
N ILE A 607 0.64 19.44 -32.59
CA ILE A 607 1.30 19.52 -33.91
C ILE A 607 0.78 20.73 -34.69
N ILE A 608 -0.55 20.90 -34.76
CA ILE A 608 -1.18 22.04 -35.46
C ILE A 608 -0.69 23.37 -34.87
N GLY A 609 -0.63 23.47 -33.54
CA GLY A 609 -0.19 24.67 -32.84
C GLY A 609 1.28 25.02 -33.13
N VAL A 610 2.19 24.06 -33.00
CA VAL A 610 3.62 24.31 -33.27
C VAL A 610 3.86 24.64 -34.74
N THR A 611 3.25 23.90 -35.68
CA THR A 611 3.38 24.18 -37.12
C THR A 611 2.82 25.56 -37.46
N GLY A 612 1.66 25.93 -36.92
CA GLY A 612 1.07 27.25 -37.10
C GLY A 612 1.93 28.38 -36.56
N GLY A 613 2.54 28.18 -35.38
CA GLY A 613 3.43 29.17 -34.77
C GLY A 613 4.70 29.42 -35.58
N ILE A 614 5.32 28.35 -36.09
CA ILE A 614 6.50 28.46 -36.97
C ILE A 614 6.13 29.10 -38.31
N ALA A 615 5.03 28.67 -38.94
CA ALA A 615 4.56 29.26 -40.19
C ALA A 615 4.21 30.75 -40.04
N SER A 616 3.59 31.11 -38.92
CA SER A 616 3.28 32.50 -38.58
C SER A 616 4.55 33.36 -38.47
N THR A 617 5.57 32.82 -37.79
CA THR A 617 6.88 33.49 -37.62
C THR A 617 7.60 33.65 -38.96
N LEU A 618 7.66 32.62 -39.79
CA LEU A 618 8.28 32.70 -41.13
C LEU A 618 7.56 33.72 -42.02
N GLY A 619 6.23 33.75 -41.99
CA GLY A 619 5.46 34.71 -42.77
C GLY A 619 5.57 36.15 -42.24
N LEU A 620 5.78 36.34 -40.94
CA LEU A 620 6.04 37.66 -40.34
C LEU A 620 7.40 38.20 -40.77
N LEU A 621 8.42 37.35 -40.81
CA LEU A 621 9.79 37.74 -41.17
C LEU A 621 9.97 38.03 -42.66
N GLN A 622 9.17 37.40 -43.52
CA GLN A 622 9.30 37.47 -44.99
C GLN A 622 10.76 37.36 -45.47
N PRO A 623 11.49 36.28 -45.10
CA PRO A 623 12.91 36.16 -45.42
C PRO A 623 13.14 36.08 -46.94
N ASP A 624 14.32 36.52 -47.37
CA ASP A 624 14.78 36.27 -48.73
C ASP A 624 14.89 34.75 -49.00
N ILE A 625 14.90 34.36 -50.28
CA ILE A 625 14.80 32.96 -50.66
C ILE A 625 15.97 32.11 -50.12
N ASP A 626 17.16 32.68 -50.03
CA ASP A 626 18.35 31.97 -49.54
C ASP A 626 18.29 31.76 -48.03
N THR A 627 17.90 32.80 -47.28
CA THR A 627 17.64 32.68 -45.84
C THR A 627 16.48 31.72 -45.56
N LEU A 628 15.42 31.73 -46.37
CA LEU A 628 14.30 30.78 -46.24
C LEU A 628 14.76 29.32 -46.45
N TYR A 629 15.63 29.06 -47.43
CA TYR A 629 16.24 27.74 -47.61
C TYR A 629 17.09 27.34 -46.42
N GLN A 630 17.88 28.26 -45.86
CA GLN A 630 18.66 28.01 -44.64
C GLN A 630 17.76 27.63 -43.46
N MET A 631 16.70 28.41 -43.20
CA MET A 631 15.72 28.15 -42.15
C MET A 631 15.03 26.78 -42.35
N GLY A 632 14.54 26.52 -43.57
CA GLY A 632 13.87 25.28 -43.92
C GLY A 632 14.78 24.05 -43.80
N ALA A 633 16.05 24.15 -44.22
CA ALA A 633 17.03 23.10 -44.09
C ALA A 633 17.35 22.80 -42.63
N SER A 634 17.52 23.83 -41.80
CA SER A 634 17.77 23.69 -40.35
C SER A 634 16.61 22.98 -39.64
N ILE A 635 15.37 23.44 -39.88
CA ILE A 635 14.17 22.85 -39.29
C ILE A 635 13.98 21.40 -39.76
N GLY A 636 14.10 21.18 -41.08
CA GLY A 636 13.94 19.86 -41.69
C GLY A 636 14.95 18.85 -41.16
N LEU A 637 16.24 19.19 -41.19
CA LEU A 637 17.30 18.28 -40.73
C LEU A 637 17.21 18.00 -39.23
N GLY A 638 16.99 19.04 -38.42
CA GLY A 638 16.81 18.87 -36.97
C GLY A 638 15.62 17.95 -36.65
N SER A 639 14.47 18.21 -37.26
CA SER A 639 13.26 17.39 -37.06
C SER A 639 13.46 15.94 -37.49
N LEU A 640 14.14 15.70 -38.62
CA LEU A 640 14.45 14.34 -39.10
C LEU A 640 15.37 13.58 -38.15
N ILE A 641 16.39 14.26 -37.58
CA ILE A 641 17.26 13.67 -36.57
C ILE A 641 16.46 13.33 -35.30
N GLY A 642 15.61 14.26 -34.84
CA GLY A 642 14.71 14.04 -33.71
C GLY A 642 13.82 12.82 -33.89
N VAL A 643 13.18 12.70 -35.05
CA VAL A 643 12.38 11.53 -35.47
C VAL A 643 13.23 10.25 -35.49
N GLY A 644 14.45 10.32 -36.01
CA GLY A 644 15.39 9.19 -36.05
C GLY A 644 15.75 8.68 -34.65
N ILE A 645 16.04 9.58 -33.71
CA ILE A 645 16.31 9.26 -32.29
C ILE A 645 15.06 8.67 -31.64
N ALA A 646 13.93 9.35 -31.79
CA ALA A 646 12.65 8.96 -31.20
C ALA A 646 12.15 7.59 -31.67
N ASN A 647 12.45 7.16 -32.90
CA ASN A 647 12.07 5.83 -33.40
C ASN A 647 12.90 4.69 -32.79
N ARG A 648 14.15 4.96 -32.39
CA ARG A 648 15.08 3.92 -31.93
C ARG A 648 15.06 3.72 -30.41
N ILE A 649 14.53 4.69 -29.65
CA ILE A 649 14.50 4.62 -28.19
C ILE A 649 13.47 3.58 -27.70
N LYS A 650 13.82 2.86 -26.63
CA LYS A 650 12.88 2.01 -25.88
C LYS A 650 12.09 2.86 -24.88
N VAL A 651 10.89 2.42 -24.52
CA VAL A 651 10.04 3.14 -23.55
C VAL A 651 10.68 3.19 -22.16
N THR A 652 11.45 2.16 -21.81
CA THR A 652 12.23 2.11 -20.56
C THR A 652 13.28 3.20 -20.48
N ASP A 653 13.76 3.66 -21.64
CA ASP A 653 14.80 4.66 -21.81
C ASP A 653 14.25 6.09 -21.99
N LEU A 654 12.94 6.25 -21.84
CA LEU A 654 12.26 7.52 -21.98
C LEU A 654 12.73 8.60 -20.97
N PRO A 655 12.97 8.29 -19.68
CA PRO A 655 13.38 9.32 -18.71
C PRO A 655 14.68 10.04 -19.11
N GLN A 656 15.68 9.31 -19.59
CA GLN A 656 16.93 9.92 -20.04
C GLN A 656 16.75 10.71 -21.35
N LEU A 657 15.89 10.25 -22.28
CA LEU A 657 15.62 11.01 -23.51
C LEU A 657 14.95 12.35 -23.19
N VAL A 658 13.99 12.35 -22.27
CA VAL A 658 13.32 13.55 -21.77
C VAL A 658 14.34 14.52 -21.15
N ALA A 659 15.24 14.02 -20.30
CA ALA A 659 16.34 14.83 -19.76
C ALA A 659 17.24 15.40 -20.88
N ALA A 660 17.61 14.61 -21.89
CA ALA A 660 18.40 15.09 -23.01
C ALA A 660 17.69 16.22 -23.78
N PHE A 661 16.39 16.08 -24.06
CA PHE A 661 15.61 17.11 -24.76
C PHE A 661 15.48 18.41 -23.96
N HIS A 662 15.35 18.38 -22.63
CA HIS A 662 15.39 19.62 -21.83
C HIS A 662 16.74 20.34 -21.97
N SER A 663 17.84 19.60 -22.07
CA SER A 663 19.17 20.21 -22.27
C SER A 663 19.24 20.99 -23.59
N PHE A 664 18.60 20.46 -24.64
CA PHE A 664 18.51 21.11 -25.95
C PHE A 664 17.72 22.43 -25.89
N VAL A 665 16.62 22.48 -25.12
CA VAL A 665 15.88 23.73 -24.90
C VAL A 665 16.73 24.75 -24.15
N GLY A 666 17.39 24.35 -23.06
CA GLY A 666 18.23 25.24 -22.27
C GLY A 666 19.40 25.82 -23.08
N LEU A 667 20.03 24.99 -23.91
CA LEU A 667 21.09 25.43 -24.82
C LEU A 667 20.56 26.37 -25.90
N ALA A 668 19.44 26.03 -26.55
CA ALA A 668 18.81 26.90 -27.54
C ALA A 668 18.49 28.28 -26.94
N ALA A 669 17.84 28.32 -25.77
CA ALA A 669 17.51 29.57 -25.08
C ALA A 669 18.74 30.42 -24.76
N THR A 670 19.81 29.77 -24.31
CA THR A 670 21.09 30.46 -24.03
C THR A 670 21.68 31.07 -25.30
N LEU A 671 21.69 30.32 -26.41
CA LEU A 671 22.19 30.78 -27.69
C LEU A 671 21.33 31.92 -28.26
N THR A 672 20.01 31.81 -28.17
CA THR A 672 19.06 32.86 -28.60
C THR A 672 19.28 34.16 -27.82
N CYS A 673 19.48 34.07 -26.50
CA CYS A 673 19.76 35.26 -25.67
C CYS A 673 21.09 35.93 -26.05
N LEU A 674 22.16 35.15 -26.20
CA LEU A 674 23.46 35.70 -26.62
C LEU A 674 23.39 36.34 -28.02
N ALA A 675 22.72 35.67 -28.97
CA ALA A 675 22.53 36.17 -30.32
C ALA A 675 21.74 37.48 -30.33
N ASN A 676 20.63 37.54 -29.60
CA ASN A 676 19.78 38.73 -29.54
C ASN A 676 20.54 39.91 -28.92
N TYR A 677 21.30 39.71 -27.84
CA TYR A 677 22.13 40.79 -27.29
C TYR A 677 23.15 41.33 -28.30
N ILE A 678 23.81 40.45 -29.07
CA ILE A 678 24.78 40.86 -30.09
C ILE A 678 24.11 41.72 -31.18
N GLN A 679 22.89 41.35 -31.58
CA GLN A 679 22.15 42.02 -32.64
C GLN A 679 21.48 43.33 -32.18
N GLU A 680 20.87 43.34 -31.00
CA GLU A 680 20.04 44.44 -30.51
C GLU A 680 20.80 45.48 -29.67
N HIS A 681 22.07 45.22 -29.33
CA HIS A 681 22.86 46.18 -28.54
C HIS A 681 22.85 47.62 -29.07
N PRO A 682 22.99 47.88 -30.40
CA PRO A 682 22.88 49.24 -30.92
C PRO A 682 21.54 49.89 -30.59
N HIS A 683 20.42 49.17 -30.74
CA HIS A 683 19.08 49.67 -30.45
C HIS A 683 18.86 49.92 -28.95
N PHE A 684 19.51 49.15 -28.08
CA PHE A 684 19.47 49.40 -26.63
C PHE A 684 20.10 50.75 -26.23
N LEU A 685 21.03 51.26 -27.04
CA LEU A 685 21.62 52.59 -26.83
C LEU A 685 20.70 53.70 -27.36
N GLU A 686 19.96 53.43 -28.43
CA GLU A 686 19.03 54.36 -29.07
C GLU A 686 17.73 54.53 -28.26
N ASP A 687 17.23 53.45 -27.65
CA ASP A 687 16.05 53.48 -26.77
C ASP A 687 16.31 52.82 -25.40
N PRO A 688 16.98 53.54 -24.48
CA PRO A 688 17.28 53.04 -23.14
C PRO A 688 16.04 52.70 -22.32
N SER A 689 14.89 53.31 -22.63
CA SER A 689 13.65 53.12 -21.89
C SER A 689 13.05 51.73 -22.12
N ASN A 690 13.17 51.21 -23.35
CA ASN A 690 12.75 49.85 -23.71
C ASN A 690 13.84 48.81 -23.47
N ALA A 691 15.12 49.22 -23.44
CA ALA A 691 16.25 48.32 -23.23
C ALA A 691 16.24 47.60 -21.88
N VAL A 692 15.76 48.23 -20.80
CA VAL A 692 15.85 47.68 -19.43
C VAL A 692 15.13 46.33 -19.32
N ALA A 693 13.90 46.24 -19.82
CA ALA A 693 13.10 45.02 -19.73
C ALA A 693 13.62 43.91 -20.64
N ALA A 694 14.02 44.25 -21.87
CA ALA A 694 14.62 43.31 -22.81
C ALA A 694 15.96 42.76 -22.27
N LYS A 695 16.84 43.62 -21.75
CA LYS A 695 18.10 43.23 -21.08
C LYS A 695 17.84 42.32 -19.87
N MET A 696 16.84 42.64 -19.04
CA MET A 696 16.48 41.79 -17.91
C MET A 696 16.00 40.40 -18.37
N ALA A 697 15.13 40.35 -19.37
CA ALA A 697 14.63 39.11 -19.95
C ALA A 697 15.77 38.26 -20.56
N LEU A 698 16.67 38.90 -21.32
CA LEU A 698 17.90 38.30 -21.85
C LEU A 698 18.75 37.64 -20.77
N PHE A 699 19.04 38.38 -19.70
CA PHE A 699 19.87 37.88 -18.61
C PHE A 699 19.23 36.69 -17.91
N LEU A 700 17.94 36.79 -17.59
CA LEU A 700 17.20 35.70 -16.95
C LEU A 700 17.08 34.48 -17.87
N GLY A 701 16.84 34.68 -19.16
CA GLY A 701 16.80 33.61 -20.17
C GLY A 701 18.14 32.86 -20.25
N ALA A 702 19.26 33.59 -20.31
CA ALA A 702 20.60 33.00 -20.30
C ALA A 702 20.91 32.25 -19.00
N TYR A 703 20.53 32.80 -17.83
CA TYR A 703 20.69 32.15 -16.54
C TYR A 703 19.88 30.84 -16.44
N ILE A 704 18.58 30.90 -16.74
CA ILE A 704 17.68 29.74 -16.68
C ILE A 704 18.11 28.69 -17.71
N GLY A 705 18.47 29.11 -18.92
CA GLY A 705 18.98 28.26 -19.99
C GLY A 705 20.25 27.51 -19.58
N GLY A 706 21.23 28.20 -18.99
CA GLY A 706 22.48 27.60 -18.50
C GLY A 706 22.26 26.55 -17.41
N VAL A 707 21.43 26.85 -16.39
CA VAL A 707 21.07 25.87 -15.35
C VAL A 707 20.36 24.66 -15.96
N THR A 708 19.42 24.90 -16.88
CA THR A 708 18.63 23.85 -17.52
C THR A 708 19.49 22.93 -18.37
N PHE A 709 20.41 23.50 -19.16
CA PHE A 709 21.31 22.76 -20.03
C PHE A 709 22.15 21.75 -19.23
N THR A 710 22.97 22.24 -18.29
CA THR A 710 23.91 21.36 -17.57
C THR A 710 23.22 20.50 -16.53
N GLY A 711 22.18 21.00 -15.85
CA GLY A 711 21.38 20.21 -14.92
C GLY A 711 20.75 19.00 -15.61
N SER A 712 20.20 19.21 -16.82
CA SER A 712 19.58 18.13 -17.59
C SER A 712 20.60 17.12 -18.12
N LEU A 713 21.81 17.57 -18.51
CA LEU A 713 22.90 16.66 -18.87
C LEU A 713 23.36 15.79 -17.68
N MET A 714 23.42 16.37 -16.47
CA MET A 714 23.74 15.61 -15.27
C MET A 714 22.64 14.59 -14.93
N ALA A 715 21.37 14.98 -15.08
CA ALA A 715 20.24 14.07 -14.91
C ALA A 715 20.29 12.92 -15.92
N TYR A 716 20.54 13.22 -17.21
CA TYR A 716 20.77 12.23 -18.27
C TYR A 716 21.88 11.26 -17.88
N GLY A 717 23.06 11.76 -17.52
CA GLY A 717 24.21 10.94 -17.16
C GLY A 717 23.94 9.98 -15.99
N LYS A 718 23.20 10.44 -14.97
CA LYS A 718 22.81 9.62 -13.81
C LYS A 718 21.74 8.57 -14.16
N LEU A 719 20.76 8.91 -14.99
CA LEU A 719 19.70 7.97 -15.41
C LEU A 719 20.23 6.88 -16.33
N GLN A 720 21.14 7.26 -17.25
CA GLN A 720 21.80 6.37 -18.19
C GLN A 720 22.83 5.45 -17.51
N GLY A 721 23.26 5.78 -16.28
CA GLY A 721 24.27 5.03 -15.54
C GLY A 721 25.71 5.35 -15.97
N ILE A 722 25.92 6.40 -16.75
CA ILE A 722 27.25 6.95 -17.07
C ILE A 722 27.87 7.57 -15.81
N LEU A 723 27.03 8.22 -14.99
CA LEU A 723 27.37 8.78 -13.70
C LEU A 723 26.77 7.92 -12.58
N ALA A 724 27.43 7.89 -11.42
CA ALA A 724 26.92 7.20 -10.24
C ALA A 724 25.56 7.78 -9.80
N SER A 725 24.59 6.90 -9.54
CA SER A 725 23.25 7.30 -9.09
C SER A 725 23.23 7.81 -7.64
N ALA A 726 24.30 7.61 -6.87
CA ALA A 726 24.43 8.17 -5.52
C ALA A 726 24.56 9.70 -5.59
N PRO A 727 24.09 10.43 -4.55
CA PRO A 727 24.36 11.85 -4.43
C PRO A 727 25.86 12.07 -4.16
N THR A 728 26.49 12.96 -4.92
CA THR A 728 27.90 13.31 -4.72
C THR A 728 27.98 14.67 -4.03
N TYR A 729 28.57 14.70 -2.83
CA TYR A 729 28.63 15.90 -2.02
C TYR A 729 30.01 16.57 -2.11
N LEU A 730 30.03 17.82 -2.56
CA LEU A 730 31.21 18.67 -2.46
C LEU A 730 31.35 19.26 -1.05
N PRO A 731 32.59 19.40 -0.52
CA PRO A 731 32.83 20.17 0.69
C PRO A 731 32.25 21.58 0.57
N ALA A 732 31.55 22.05 1.61
CA ALA A 732 30.92 23.37 1.64
C ALA A 732 30.00 23.70 0.44
N ARG A 733 29.32 22.70 -0.16
CA ARG A 733 28.43 22.87 -1.33
C ARG A 733 27.42 24.03 -1.23
N HIS A 734 26.89 24.30 -0.04
CA HIS A 734 25.90 25.37 0.14
C HIS A 734 26.54 26.75 0.03
N LEU A 735 27.77 26.90 0.52
CA LEU A 735 28.57 28.11 0.32
C LEU A 735 28.94 28.28 -1.15
N LEU A 736 29.36 27.20 -1.83
CA LEU A 736 29.65 27.23 -3.27
C LEU A 736 28.42 27.67 -4.08
N ASN A 737 27.26 27.03 -3.86
CA ASN A 737 26.03 27.40 -4.57
C ASN A 737 25.57 28.82 -4.24
N GLY A 738 25.73 29.26 -2.98
CA GLY A 738 25.48 30.64 -2.58
C GLY A 738 26.40 31.63 -3.28
N ALA A 739 27.69 31.30 -3.43
CA ALA A 739 28.66 32.11 -4.15
C ALA A 739 28.37 32.16 -5.66
N LEU A 740 27.98 31.05 -6.28
CA LEU A 740 27.56 31.02 -7.69
C LEU A 740 26.31 31.88 -7.91
N LEU A 741 25.33 31.83 -7.00
CA LEU A 741 24.15 32.69 -7.06
C LEU A 741 24.53 34.17 -6.89
N ALA A 742 25.34 34.50 -5.88
CA ALA A 742 25.82 35.86 -5.65
C ALA A 742 26.62 36.40 -6.83
N GLY A 743 27.43 35.56 -7.48
CA GLY A 743 28.16 35.90 -8.70
C GLY A 743 27.23 36.27 -9.86
N ASN A 744 26.13 35.53 -10.04
CA ASN A 744 25.11 35.90 -11.04
C ASN A 744 24.40 37.21 -10.68
N VAL A 745 24.07 37.45 -9.41
CA VAL A 745 23.47 38.73 -8.98
C VAL A 745 24.43 39.90 -9.21
N GLY A 746 25.72 39.71 -8.95
CA GLY A 746 26.76 40.70 -9.26
C GLY A 746 26.91 40.96 -10.76
N ALA A 747 26.91 39.89 -11.58
CA ALA A 747 26.93 40.00 -13.03
C ALA A 747 25.70 40.74 -13.57
N LEU A 748 24.51 40.49 -13.01
CA LEU A 748 23.29 41.23 -13.35
C LEU A 748 23.42 42.72 -13.03
N GLY A 749 23.91 43.05 -11.84
CA GLY A 749 24.11 44.45 -11.43
C GLY A 749 25.03 45.21 -12.38
N ASN A 750 26.16 44.60 -12.75
CA ASN A 750 27.12 45.21 -13.68
C ASN A 750 26.58 45.25 -15.13
N TYR A 751 25.88 44.20 -15.56
CA TYR A 751 25.22 44.13 -16.87
C TYR A 751 24.15 45.21 -17.04
N MET A 752 23.36 45.50 -15.99
CA MET A 752 22.34 46.55 -16.02
C MET A 752 22.93 47.95 -15.90
N TYR A 753 24.02 48.11 -15.14
CA TYR A 753 24.70 49.40 -14.95
C TYR A 753 25.50 49.85 -16.19
N SER A 754 26.14 48.92 -16.88
CA SER A 754 26.98 49.23 -18.05
C SER A 754 26.17 49.24 -19.36
N SER A 755 26.46 50.23 -20.21
CA SER A 755 26.01 50.32 -21.60
C SER A 755 27.10 49.92 -22.60
N ASP A 756 28.27 49.49 -22.12
CA ASP A 756 29.37 49.04 -22.98
C ASP A 756 29.10 47.61 -23.50
N PHE A 757 29.27 47.44 -24.81
CA PHE A 757 29.03 46.16 -25.48
C PHE A 757 29.88 45.03 -24.90
N GLY A 758 31.18 45.27 -24.77
CA GLY A 758 32.14 44.26 -24.31
C GLY A 758 31.85 43.83 -22.88
N THR A 759 31.58 44.80 -22.01
CA THR A 759 31.20 44.56 -20.62
C THR A 759 29.90 43.77 -20.54
N GLY A 760 28.84 44.19 -21.22
CA GLY A 760 27.57 43.49 -21.13
C GLY A 760 27.61 42.07 -21.73
N LEU A 761 28.32 41.86 -22.84
CA LEU A 761 28.53 40.53 -23.41
C LEU A 761 29.35 39.64 -22.45
N SER A 762 30.38 40.19 -21.82
CA SER A 762 31.19 39.46 -20.83
C SER A 762 30.39 39.07 -19.59
N MET A 763 29.47 39.93 -19.13
CA MET A 763 28.59 39.63 -17.99
C MET A 763 27.55 38.57 -18.35
N LEU A 764 26.96 38.61 -19.56
CA LEU A 764 26.11 37.53 -20.05
C LEU A 764 26.88 36.21 -20.17
N GLY A 765 28.08 36.22 -20.73
CA GLY A 765 28.96 35.05 -20.79
C GLY A 765 29.32 34.51 -19.40
N THR A 766 29.57 35.40 -18.44
CA THR A 766 29.78 35.05 -17.03
C THR A 766 28.54 34.37 -16.45
N THR A 767 27.36 34.93 -16.67
CA THR A 767 26.08 34.35 -16.24
C THR A 767 25.88 32.96 -16.81
N VAL A 768 26.13 32.75 -18.10
CA VAL A 768 26.06 31.42 -18.72
C VAL A 768 27.03 30.45 -18.07
N GLY A 769 28.29 30.84 -17.86
CA GLY A 769 29.30 29.99 -17.21
C GLY A 769 28.95 29.63 -15.76
N VAL A 770 28.56 30.62 -14.96
CA VAL A 770 28.26 30.45 -13.53
C VAL A 770 26.95 29.71 -13.32
N SER A 771 25.91 30.00 -14.11
CA SER A 771 24.63 29.26 -14.07
C SER A 771 24.79 27.81 -14.54
N SER A 772 25.60 27.56 -15.58
CA SER A 772 25.97 26.22 -16.02
C SER A 772 26.71 25.43 -14.94
N ALA A 773 27.67 26.06 -14.25
CA ALA A 773 28.33 25.45 -13.10
C ALA A 773 27.31 25.13 -11.98
N MET A 774 26.37 26.04 -11.72
CA MET A 774 25.31 25.85 -10.72
C MET A 774 24.38 24.68 -11.07
N GLY A 775 24.01 24.51 -12.34
CA GLY A 775 23.22 23.36 -12.80
C GLY A 775 23.92 22.02 -12.54
N VAL A 776 25.25 21.98 -12.72
CA VAL A 776 26.07 20.80 -12.37
C VAL A 776 26.09 20.57 -10.86
N THR A 777 26.45 21.58 -10.07
CA THR A 777 26.66 21.42 -8.62
C THR A 777 25.36 21.08 -7.88
N LEU A 778 24.23 21.66 -8.27
CA LEU A 778 22.92 21.34 -7.71
C LEU A 778 22.52 19.90 -8.05
N THR A 779 22.53 19.53 -9.34
CA THR A 779 22.05 18.22 -9.79
C THR A 779 22.94 17.06 -9.33
N MET A 780 24.25 17.29 -9.24
CA MET A 780 25.21 16.29 -8.76
C MET A 780 24.91 15.84 -7.32
N ALA A 781 24.44 16.76 -6.47
CA ALA A 781 24.11 16.50 -5.07
C ALA A 781 22.78 15.75 -4.87
N ILE A 782 22.07 15.44 -5.96
CA ILE A 782 20.76 14.77 -5.92
C ILE A 782 20.93 13.29 -6.24
N GLY A 783 20.25 12.44 -5.46
CA GLY A 783 20.24 11.00 -5.66
C GLY A 783 19.33 10.57 -6.82
N GLY A 784 19.65 9.45 -7.45
CA GLY A 784 18.87 8.80 -8.50
C GLY A 784 17.36 8.58 -8.29
N ALA A 785 16.81 8.46 -7.07
CA ALA A 785 15.34 8.36 -6.90
C ALA A 785 14.65 9.70 -6.71
N ASP A 786 15.40 10.73 -6.37
CA ASP A 786 14.90 12.10 -6.43
C ASP A 786 15.04 12.68 -7.84
N MET A 787 15.74 11.97 -8.74
CA MET A 787 15.94 12.38 -10.12
C MET A 787 14.64 12.68 -10.89
N PRO A 788 13.53 11.92 -10.73
CA PRO A 788 12.26 12.28 -11.37
C PRO A 788 11.77 13.68 -11.01
N ILE A 789 11.98 14.13 -9.76
CA ILE A 789 11.65 15.49 -9.33
C ILE A 789 12.52 16.49 -10.09
N VAL A 790 13.83 16.23 -10.17
CA VAL A 790 14.77 17.11 -10.90
C VAL A 790 14.38 17.27 -12.36
N ILE A 791 13.99 16.18 -13.04
CA ILE A 791 13.53 16.23 -14.43
C ILE A 791 12.32 17.17 -14.57
N THR A 792 11.34 17.08 -13.66
CA THR A 792 10.15 17.96 -13.69
C THR A 792 10.47 19.42 -13.38
N VAL A 793 11.44 19.69 -12.48
CA VAL A 793 11.90 21.05 -12.18
C VAL A 793 12.60 21.66 -13.40
N LEU A 794 13.46 20.90 -14.06
CA LEU A 794 14.15 21.34 -15.28
C LEU A 794 13.19 21.50 -16.46
N ASN A 795 12.12 20.71 -16.52
CA ASN A 795 11.00 20.95 -17.45
C ASN A 795 10.26 22.27 -17.14
N SER A 796 10.11 22.62 -15.87
CA SER A 796 9.56 23.93 -15.50
C SER A 796 10.47 25.06 -15.98
N TYR A 797 11.78 24.91 -15.79
CA TYR A 797 12.77 25.90 -16.20
C TYR A 797 12.85 26.09 -17.71
N SER A 798 12.70 25.04 -18.52
CA SER A 798 12.61 25.17 -19.98
C SER A 798 11.42 26.04 -20.41
N GLY A 799 10.28 25.94 -19.71
CA GLY A 799 9.12 26.81 -19.92
C GLY A 799 9.37 28.27 -19.52
N TRP A 800 10.02 28.51 -18.38
CA TRP A 800 10.36 29.88 -17.95
C TRP A 800 11.43 30.54 -18.83
N ALA A 801 12.35 29.75 -19.40
CA ALA A 801 13.29 30.24 -20.40
C ALA A 801 12.56 30.69 -21.68
N LEU A 802 11.53 29.94 -22.11
CA LEU A 802 10.67 30.33 -23.24
C LEU A 802 9.85 31.60 -22.95
N CYS A 803 9.42 31.80 -21.70
CA CYS A 803 8.81 33.07 -21.29
C CYS A 803 9.81 34.23 -21.43
N ALA A 804 11.05 34.03 -20.98
CA ALA A 804 12.10 35.03 -21.10
C ALA A 804 12.38 35.39 -22.57
N GLU A 805 12.45 34.40 -23.47
CA GLU A 805 12.52 34.65 -24.92
C GLU A 805 11.28 35.42 -25.43
N GLY A 806 10.09 35.08 -24.94
CA GLY A 806 8.86 35.81 -25.26
C GLY A 806 8.90 37.28 -24.86
N PHE A 807 9.33 37.58 -23.62
CA PHE A 807 9.51 38.95 -23.14
C PHE A 807 10.59 39.71 -23.91
N MET A 808 11.66 39.02 -24.30
CA MET A 808 12.78 39.59 -25.05
C MET A 808 12.39 39.95 -26.50
N LEU A 809 11.58 39.11 -27.15
CA LEU A 809 11.20 39.26 -28.56
C LEU A 809 9.81 39.88 -28.77
N ASP A 810 9.17 40.36 -27.69
CA ASP A 810 7.78 40.83 -27.68
C ASP A 810 6.80 39.83 -28.34
N ASN A 811 6.96 38.55 -28.00
CA ASN A 811 6.28 37.45 -28.65
C ASN A 811 5.26 36.75 -27.72
N ASN A 812 3.97 36.99 -27.98
CA ASN A 812 2.86 36.39 -27.24
C ASN A 812 2.84 34.86 -27.32
N LEU A 813 3.20 34.26 -28.45
CA LEU A 813 3.22 32.80 -28.59
C LEU A 813 4.20 32.18 -27.60
N LEU A 814 5.47 32.64 -27.60
CA LEU A 814 6.51 32.12 -26.72
C LEU A 814 6.14 32.32 -25.23
N THR A 815 5.56 33.47 -24.91
CA THR A 815 5.10 33.79 -23.55
C THR A 815 3.98 32.83 -23.08
N ILE A 816 2.97 32.58 -23.92
CA ILE A 816 1.86 31.68 -23.57
C ILE A 816 2.35 30.24 -23.43
N LEU A 817 3.12 29.76 -24.41
CA LEU A 817 3.65 28.40 -24.39
C LEU A 817 4.64 28.18 -23.23
N GLY A 818 5.46 29.18 -22.94
CA GLY A 818 6.40 29.15 -21.83
C GLY A 818 5.69 29.05 -20.49
N ALA A 819 4.64 29.85 -20.27
CA ALA A 819 3.87 29.83 -19.02
C ALA A 819 3.13 28.48 -18.85
N LEU A 820 2.63 27.92 -19.95
CA LEU A 820 1.99 26.60 -19.99
C LEU A 820 2.96 25.46 -19.61
N ILE A 821 4.16 25.45 -20.19
CA ILE A 821 5.19 24.44 -19.90
C ILE A 821 5.75 24.63 -18.48
N GLY A 822 6.02 25.89 -18.09
CA GLY A 822 6.55 26.25 -16.79
C GLY A 822 5.64 25.82 -15.64
N SER A 823 4.34 26.12 -15.77
CA SER A 823 3.31 25.67 -14.81
C SER A 823 3.17 24.15 -14.78
N SER A 824 3.23 23.48 -15.94
CA SER A 824 3.18 22.01 -16.02
C SER A 824 4.31 21.34 -15.25
N GLY A 825 5.56 21.74 -15.49
CA GLY A 825 6.71 21.21 -14.76
C GLY A 825 6.61 21.46 -13.26
N ALA A 826 6.20 22.67 -12.86
CA ALA A 826 6.07 23.03 -11.44
C ALA A 826 5.00 22.20 -10.70
N ILE A 827 3.86 21.96 -11.33
CA ILE A 827 2.79 21.12 -10.75
C ILE A 827 3.25 19.68 -10.63
N LEU A 828 3.89 19.12 -11.66
CA LEU A 828 4.42 17.75 -11.59
C LEU A 828 5.49 17.62 -10.49
N SER A 829 6.38 18.61 -10.35
CA SER A 829 7.34 18.66 -9.22
C SER A 829 6.63 18.66 -7.88
N HIS A 830 5.56 19.46 -7.74
CA HIS A 830 4.78 19.53 -6.50
C HIS A 830 4.10 18.19 -6.17
N ILE A 831 3.45 17.55 -7.16
CA ILE A 831 2.79 16.25 -6.99
C ILE A 831 3.80 15.20 -6.54
N MET A 832 4.97 15.13 -7.18
CA MET A 832 6.04 14.19 -6.81
C MET A 832 6.60 14.48 -5.41
N CYS A 833 6.86 15.74 -5.08
CA CYS A 833 7.30 16.15 -3.74
C CYS A 833 6.29 15.74 -2.65
N LYS A 834 5.00 16.00 -2.88
CA LYS A 834 3.91 15.62 -1.97
C LYS A 834 3.82 14.11 -1.80
N ALA A 835 3.92 13.34 -2.90
CA ALA A 835 3.88 11.89 -2.88
C ALA A 835 5.09 11.24 -2.18
N MET A 836 6.23 11.95 -2.09
CA MET A 836 7.41 11.51 -1.31
C MET A 836 7.46 12.11 0.10
N ASN A 837 6.47 12.93 0.48
CA ASN A 837 6.48 13.74 1.71
C ASN A 837 7.75 14.59 1.90
N ARG A 838 8.32 15.12 0.81
CA ARG A 838 9.54 15.95 0.84
C ARG A 838 9.26 17.34 0.27
N SER A 839 9.87 18.37 0.86
CA SER A 839 9.80 19.71 0.28
C SER A 839 10.74 19.83 -0.93
N LEU A 840 10.33 20.63 -1.91
CA LEU A 840 11.12 20.91 -3.12
C LEU A 840 12.52 21.44 -2.78
N LEU A 841 12.59 22.35 -1.80
CA LEU A 841 13.86 22.93 -1.34
C LEU A 841 14.81 21.87 -0.78
N ASN A 842 14.29 20.90 -0.01
CA ASN A 842 15.11 19.82 0.53
C ASN A 842 15.64 18.90 -0.59
N VAL A 843 14.85 18.67 -1.63
CA VAL A 843 15.27 17.85 -2.78
C VAL A 843 16.36 18.56 -3.57
N ILE A 844 16.15 19.82 -3.96
CA ILE A 844 17.11 20.58 -4.79
C ILE A 844 18.43 20.85 -4.05
N LEU A 845 18.39 21.12 -2.74
CA LEU A 845 19.59 21.36 -1.94
C LEU A 845 20.30 20.06 -1.48
N GLY A 846 19.80 18.89 -1.89
CA GLY A 846 20.38 17.59 -1.55
C GLY A 846 20.35 17.30 -0.05
N GLY A 847 19.24 17.62 0.62
CA GLY A 847 19.00 17.33 2.04
C GLY A 847 18.75 15.83 2.27
N VAL A 848 19.28 15.31 3.39
CA VAL A 848 19.13 13.90 3.80
C VAL A 848 17.74 13.69 4.41
N GLY A 849 16.90 12.90 3.74
CA GLY A 849 15.62 12.39 4.28
C GLY A 849 14.49 13.40 4.43
N THR A 850 13.30 12.89 4.78
CA THR A 850 12.25 13.73 5.38
C THR A 850 12.74 14.22 6.75
N LYS A 851 12.30 15.41 7.21
CA LYS A 851 12.53 15.78 8.61
C LYS A 851 11.76 14.76 9.45
N SER A 852 12.49 13.80 10.03
CA SER A 852 11.97 12.87 11.03
C SER A 852 11.05 13.63 11.98
N LYS A 853 9.81 13.17 12.13
CA LYS A 853 8.86 13.77 13.09
C LYS A 853 9.27 13.44 14.53
N GLY A 854 10.08 12.39 14.71
CA GLY A 854 10.67 12.00 15.99
C GLY A 854 12.13 12.41 16.16
N THR A 855 12.62 12.33 17.39
CA THR A 855 14.00 12.68 17.78
C THR A 855 14.86 11.44 18.08
N GLY A 856 14.36 10.23 17.83
CA GLY A 856 14.98 8.97 18.19
C GLY A 856 15.55 8.19 17.00
N ALA A 857 16.14 7.02 17.29
CA ALA A 857 16.53 6.05 16.26
C ALA A 857 15.30 5.34 15.69
N ALA A 858 15.38 4.93 14.42
CA ALA A 858 14.35 4.12 13.78
C ALA A 858 14.15 2.81 14.55
N LYS A 859 12.90 2.32 14.58
CA LYS A 859 12.53 1.12 15.33
C LYS A 859 13.25 -0.10 14.75
N ALA A 860 13.88 -0.89 15.63
CA ALA A 860 14.51 -2.14 15.21
C ALA A 860 13.43 -3.13 14.75
N ILE A 861 13.69 -3.83 13.65
CA ILE A 861 12.79 -4.85 13.14
C ILE A 861 13.04 -6.16 13.89
N GLU A 862 11.97 -6.72 14.44
CA GLU A 862 11.96 -8.02 15.13
C GLU A 862 11.12 -9.01 14.31
N GLY A 863 11.66 -10.20 14.03
CA GLY A 863 10.95 -11.26 13.30
C GLY A 863 11.83 -11.96 12.26
N THR A 864 11.28 -13.03 11.68
CA THR A 864 11.92 -13.79 10.59
C THR A 864 11.00 -13.78 9.37
N ALA A 865 11.53 -13.37 8.21
CA ALA A 865 10.78 -13.39 6.96
C ALA A 865 10.44 -14.84 6.57
N LYS A 866 9.20 -15.07 6.14
CA LYS A 866 8.73 -16.37 5.65
C LYS A 866 8.94 -16.44 4.15
N GLU A 867 9.54 -17.51 3.64
CA GLU A 867 9.71 -17.72 2.20
C GLU A 867 8.62 -18.64 1.64
N ILE A 868 8.24 -18.43 0.38
CA ILE A 868 7.28 -19.25 -0.37
C ILE A 868 7.85 -19.65 -1.74
N ALA A 869 7.49 -20.84 -2.22
CA ALA A 869 7.83 -21.32 -3.55
C ALA A 869 6.82 -20.90 -4.64
N CYS A 870 7.24 -20.89 -5.91
CA CYS A 870 6.38 -20.47 -7.03
C CYS A 870 5.10 -21.31 -7.19
N ASN A 871 5.18 -22.62 -6.95
CA ASN A 871 4.04 -23.53 -7.07
C ASN A 871 2.95 -23.20 -6.04
N GLU A 872 3.35 -22.96 -4.79
CA GLU A 872 2.45 -22.55 -3.70
C GLU A 872 1.87 -21.16 -3.97
N THR A 873 2.68 -20.25 -4.53
CA THR A 873 2.23 -18.92 -4.95
C THR A 873 1.15 -19.01 -6.03
N ALA A 874 1.33 -19.90 -7.02
CA ALA A 874 0.33 -20.14 -8.06
C ALA A 874 -0.98 -20.69 -7.48
N ASP A 875 -0.92 -21.58 -6.49
CA ASP A 875 -2.10 -22.08 -5.76
C ASP A 875 -2.84 -20.96 -5.04
N LEU A 876 -2.14 -20.04 -4.37
CA LEU A 876 -2.77 -18.90 -3.71
C LEU A 876 -3.48 -17.98 -4.71
N LEU A 877 -2.85 -17.70 -5.85
CA LEU A 877 -3.43 -16.84 -6.88
C LEU A 877 -4.65 -17.46 -7.56
N LEU A 878 -4.66 -18.78 -7.78
CA LEU A 878 -5.79 -19.48 -8.39
C LEU A 878 -6.98 -19.64 -7.45
N ASN A 879 -6.74 -19.74 -6.14
CA ASN A 879 -7.80 -19.83 -5.13
C ASN A 879 -8.32 -18.45 -4.67
N ALA A 880 -7.67 -17.36 -5.09
CA ALA A 880 -8.10 -16.01 -4.77
C ALA A 880 -9.31 -15.58 -5.61
N ARG A 881 -10.23 -14.82 -5.03
CA ARG A 881 -11.29 -14.11 -5.77
C ARG A 881 -10.81 -12.75 -6.26
N SER A 882 -9.97 -12.09 -5.47
CA SER A 882 -9.42 -10.76 -5.75
C SER A 882 -7.90 -10.72 -5.56
N VAL A 883 -7.20 -10.26 -6.59
CA VAL A 883 -5.74 -10.06 -6.60
C VAL A 883 -5.43 -8.61 -6.97
N ILE A 884 -4.60 -7.96 -6.16
CA ILE A 884 -4.02 -6.65 -6.50
C ILE A 884 -2.53 -6.84 -6.75
N ILE A 885 -2.04 -6.37 -7.91
CA ILE A 885 -0.63 -6.39 -8.27
C ILE A 885 -0.02 -5.01 -8.02
N ILE A 886 1.09 -4.95 -7.28
CA ILE A 886 1.81 -3.73 -6.94
C ILE A 886 3.15 -3.73 -7.68
N PRO A 887 3.23 -3.14 -8.89
CA PRO A 887 4.47 -3.04 -9.63
C PRO A 887 5.37 -1.94 -9.04
N GLY A 888 6.67 -2.24 -8.96
CA GLY A 888 7.71 -1.24 -8.72
C GLY A 888 8.71 -1.18 -9.87
N TYR A 889 9.70 -0.29 -9.77
CA TYR A 889 10.74 -0.15 -10.80
C TYR A 889 11.50 -1.47 -11.06
N GLY A 890 11.61 -2.35 -10.05
CA GLY A 890 12.25 -3.66 -10.22
C GLY A 890 11.58 -4.57 -11.25
N LEU A 891 10.25 -4.47 -11.42
CA LEU A 891 9.51 -5.20 -12.46
C LEU A 891 9.96 -4.75 -13.85
N CYS A 892 10.05 -3.44 -14.06
CA CYS A 892 10.42 -2.86 -15.36
C CYS A 892 11.90 -3.03 -15.68
N ALA A 893 12.77 -2.85 -14.69
CA ALA A 893 14.21 -3.06 -14.84
C ALA A 893 14.52 -4.50 -15.26
N ALA A 894 13.74 -5.47 -14.80
CA ALA A 894 13.87 -6.87 -15.20
C ALA A 894 13.14 -7.22 -16.51
N GLN A 895 12.35 -6.31 -17.09
CA GLN A 895 11.45 -6.59 -18.23
C GLN A 895 10.37 -7.64 -17.90
N ALA A 896 9.87 -7.64 -16.66
CA ALA A 896 8.88 -8.61 -16.17
C ALA A 896 7.42 -8.18 -16.45
N GLN A 897 7.17 -6.99 -17.01
CA GLN A 897 5.82 -6.53 -17.35
C GLN A 897 5.09 -7.45 -18.34
N TYR A 898 5.82 -8.05 -19.29
CA TYR A 898 5.24 -8.94 -20.30
C TYR A 898 4.69 -10.26 -19.73
N PRO A 899 5.47 -11.06 -18.96
CA PRO A 899 4.92 -12.26 -18.33
C PRO A 899 3.82 -11.94 -17.32
N ILE A 900 3.89 -10.79 -16.63
CA ILE A 900 2.83 -10.37 -15.70
C ILE A 900 1.53 -10.02 -16.44
N ALA A 901 1.60 -9.31 -17.58
CA ALA A 901 0.41 -9.05 -18.39
C ALA A 901 -0.26 -10.35 -18.87
N GLN A 902 0.54 -11.36 -19.23
CA GLN A 902 0.01 -12.69 -19.56
C GLN A 902 -0.59 -13.39 -18.34
N LEU A 903 0.06 -13.33 -17.18
CA LEU A 903 -0.44 -13.90 -15.93
C LEU A 903 -1.80 -13.31 -15.55
N VAL A 904 -1.94 -11.98 -15.64
CA VAL A 904 -3.21 -11.29 -15.41
C VAL A 904 -4.31 -11.82 -16.32
N LYS A 905 -4.00 -11.97 -17.62
CA LYS A 905 -4.96 -12.51 -18.59
C LYS A 905 -5.41 -13.93 -18.25
N GLU A 906 -4.47 -14.82 -17.88
CA GLU A 906 -4.78 -16.20 -17.49
C GLU A 906 -5.65 -16.26 -16.24
N LEU A 907 -5.37 -15.42 -15.23
CA LEU A 907 -6.17 -15.34 -14.01
C LEU A 907 -7.57 -14.78 -14.27
N GLN A 908 -7.70 -13.73 -15.08
CA GLN A 908 -8.98 -13.16 -15.46
C GLN A 908 -9.85 -14.12 -16.27
N GLN A 909 -9.24 -14.94 -17.14
CA GLN A 909 -9.96 -16.00 -17.88
C GLN A 909 -10.55 -17.06 -16.94
N ARG A 910 -9.98 -17.23 -15.75
CA ARG A 910 -10.46 -18.13 -14.68
C ARG A 910 -11.41 -17.44 -13.69
N GLY A 911 -11.83 -16.20 -13.98
CA GLY A 911 -12.79 -15.45 -13.16
C GLY A 911 -12.20 -14.73 -11.94
N VAL A 912 -10.86 -14.68 -11.81
CA VAL A 912 -10.20 -13.92 -10.73
C VAL A 912 -10.24 -12.43 -11.07
N ARG A 913 -10.69 -11.58 -10.13
CA ARG A 913 -10.62 -10.12 -10.29
C ARG A 913 -9.18 -9.66 -10.05
N VAL A 914 -8.47 -9.29 -11.12
CA VAL A 914 -7.09 -8.81 -11.05
C VAL A 914 -7.01 -7.32 -11.42
N ARG A 915 -6.36 -6.53 -10.57
CA ARG A 915 -6.12 -5.08 -10.77
C ARG A 915 -4.68 -4.72 -10.44
N PHE A 916 -4.20 -3.59 -10.94
CA PHE A 916 -2.90 -3.00 -10.62
C PHE A 916 -3.07 -1.78 -9.73
N ALA A 917 -2.22 -1.67 -8.70
CA ALA A 917 -2.13 -0.49 -7.85
C ALA A 917 -0.84 0.28 -8.14
N ILE A 918 -0.95 1.50 -8.68
CA ILE A 918 0.21 2.33 -9.03
C ILE A 918 0.45 3.37 -7.94
N HIS A 919 1.67 3.38 -7.41
CA HIS A 919 2.11 4.46 -6.54
C HIS A 919 2.61 5.65 -7.39
N PRO A 920 2.27 6.91 -7.07
CA PRO A 920 2.57 8.06 -7.94
C PRO A 920 4.06 8.23 -8.30
N VAL A 921 4.97 7.86 -7.39
CA VAL A 921 6.42 7.97 -7.57
C VAL A 921 7.11 6.64 -7.93
N ALA A 922 6.33 5.59 -8.21
CA ALA A 922 6.92 4.32 -8.63
C ALA A 922 7.44 4.42 -10.07
N GLY A 923 8.74 4.23 -10.24
CA GLY A 923 9.43 4.37 -11.52
C GLY A 923 10.60 5.37 -11.44
N ARG A 924 11.07 5.82 -12.60
CA ARG A 924 12.11 6.85 -12.77
C ARG A 924 11.59 8.12 -13.46
N MET A 925 10.29 8.19 -13.72
CA MET A 925 9.59 9.34 -14.32
C MET A 925 8.10 9.28 -13.92
N PRO A 926 7.41 10.43 -13.73
CA PRO A 926 5.99 10.44 -13.39
C PRO A 926 5.14 9.68 -14.43
N GLY A 927 4.33 8.71 -13.98
CA GLY A 927 3.47 7.89 -14.85
C GLY A 927 4.21 6.86 -15.71
N GLN A 928 5.50 6.60 -15.47
CA GLN A 928 6.29 5.67 -16.29
C GLN A 928 5.72 4.24 -16.25
N LEU A 929 5.28 3.78 -15.08
CA LEU A 929 4.72 2.43 -14.94
C LEU A 929 3.44 2.25 -15.77
N ASN A 930 2.57 3.26 -15.82
CA ASN A 930 1.34 3.19 -16.61
C ASN A 930 1.65 2.96 -18.10
N VAL A 931 2.65 3.68 -18.64
CA VAL A 931 3.08 3.51 -20.05
C VAL A 931 3.70 2.13 -20.28
N LEU A 932 4.52 1.63 -19.34
CA LEU A 932 5.16 0.32 -19.47
C LEU A 932 4.18 -0.86 -19.36
N LEU A 933 3.15 -0.71 -18.54
CA LEU A 933 2.05 -1.68 -18.46
C LEU A 933 1.20 -1.64 -19.75
N ALA A 934 0.91 -0.44 -20.27
CA ALA A 934 0.23 -0.28 -21.55
C ALA A 934 1.02 -0.90 -22.71
N GLU A 935 2.36 -0.71 -22.73
CA GLU A 935 3.27 -1.37 -23.68
C GLU A 935 3.18 -2.91 -23.59
N ALA A 936 3.05 -3.45 -22.38
CA ALA A 936 2.85 -4.89 -22.16
C ALA A 936 1.45 -5.39 -22.54
N GLY A 937 0.53 -4.49 -22.92
CA GLY A 937 -0.84 -4.80 -23.32
C GLY A 937 -1.82 -4.91 -22.15
N VAL A 938 -1.49 -4.33 -20.99
CA VAL A 938 -2.40 -4.23 -19.86
C VAL A 938 -3.44 -3.13 -20.14
N PRO A 939 -4.74 -3.45 -20.10
CA PRO A 939 -5.81 -2.45 -20.22
C PRO A 939 -5.73 -1.37 -19.13
N TYR A 940 -5.96 -0.10 -19.47
CA TYR A 940 -5.81 1.01 -18.52
C TYR A 940 -6.93 1.06 -17.46
N ASP A 941 -8.05 0.37 -17.66
CA ASP A 941 -9.21 0.32 -16.76
C ASP A 941 -9.00 -0.60 -15.55
N ILE A 942 -8.01 -1.49 -15.60
CA ILE A 942 -7.59 -2.32 -14.47
C ILE A 942 -6.32 -1.78 -13.78
N VAL A 943 -5.87 -0.58 -14.15
CA VAL A 943 -4.73 0.12 -13.58
C VAL A 943 -5.23 1.31 -12.79
N GLU A 944 -5.26 1.18 -11.47
CA GLU A 944 -5.80 2.18 -10.54
C GLU A 944 -4.66 2.90 -9.81
N GLU A 945 -4.86 4.17 -9.53
CA GLU A 945 -3.90 4.99 -8.77
C GLU A 945 -4.05 4.72 -7.26
N MET A 946 -3.01 5.03 -6.49
CA MET A 946 -2.96 4.75 -5.05
C MET A 946 -4.16 5.27 -4.25
N GLU A 947 -4.67 6.47 -4.56
CA GLU A 947 -5.83 7.04 -3.87
C GLU A 947 -7.15 6.30 -4.19
N GLU A 948 -7.22 5.65 -5.35
CA GLU A 948 -8.42 4.94 -5.82
C GLU A 948 -8.52 3.53 -5.23
N ILE A 949 -7.37 2.86 -5.00
CA ILE A 949 -7.30 1.43 -4.66
C ILE A 949 -6.94 1.14 -3.19
N ASN A 950 -6.47 2.13 -2.43
CA ASN A 950 -5.93 1.86 -1.08
C ASN A 950 -6.97 1.30 -0.08
N ASP A 951 -8.23 1.70 -0.20
CA ASP A 951 -9.31 1.22 0.68
C ASP A 951 -9.72 -0.24 0.38
N ASP A 952 -9.44 -0.72 -0.83
CA ASP A 952 -9.79 -2.06 -1.32
C ASP A 952 -8.85 -3.16 -0.82
N PHE A 953 -7.68 -2.83 -0.26
CA PHE A 953 -6.73 -3.83 0.24
C PHE A 953 -7.35 -4.72 1.34
N LYS A 954 -8.26 -4.19 2.16
CA LYS A 954 -8.94 -4.96 3.23
C LYS A 954 -9.81 -6.11 2.69
N GLU A 955 -10.34 -5.95 1.48
CA GLU A 955 -11.19 -6.95 0.82
C GLU A 955 -10.41 -7.84 -0.15
N THR A 956 -9.10 -7.64 -0.25
CA THR A 956 -8.23 -8.32 -1.23
C THR A 956 -7.65 -9.61 -0.64
N ASP A 957 -7.75 -10.71 -1.39
CA ASP A 957 -7.25 -12.01 -0.96
C ASP A 957 -5.72 -12.08 -1.06
N VAL A 958 -5.15 -11.63 -2.18
CA VAL A 958 -3.70 -11.65 -2.41
C VAL A 958 -3.21 -10.31 -2.98
N ALA A 959 -2.27 -9.69 -2.29
CA ALA A 959 -1.47 -8.58 -2.81
C ALA A 959 -0.13 -9.10 -3.33
N LEU A 960 0.08 -9.06 -4.65
CA LEU A 960 1.31 -9.48 -5.31
C LEU A 960 2.21 -8.28 -5.59
N VAL A 961 3.22 -8.07 -4.74
CA VAL A 961 4.18 -6.97 -4.84
C VAL A 961 5.38 -7.41 -5.68
N ILE A 962 5.70 -6.69 -6.75
CA ILE A 962 6.79 -7.07 -7.67
C ILE A 962 7.77 -5.92 -7.82
N GLY A 963 8.95 -6.08 -7.23
CA GLY A 963 10.04 -5.12 -7.38
C GLY A 963 9.75 -3.73 -6.78
N SER A 964 8.82 -3.65 -5.83
CA SER A 964 8.61 -2.47 -4.98
C SER A 964 9.13 -2.69 -3.56
N ASN A 965 9.49 -1.60 -2.87
CA ASN A 965 9.88 -1.63 -1.46
C ASN A 965 9.39 -0.40 -0.70
N ASP A 966 9.92 0.79 -1.02
CA ASP A 966 9.64 1.99 -0.23
C ASP A 966 8.15 2.40 -0.32
N THR A 967 7.49 2.15 -1.46
CA THR A 967 6.08 2.50 -1.69
C THR A 967 5.08 1.57 -1.00
N ILE A 968 5.54 0.52 -0.33
CA ILE A 968 4.71 -0.42 0.45
C ILE A 968 5.18 -0.53 1.90
N ASN A 969 6.07 0.37 2.34
CA ASN A 969 6.75 0.23 3.63
C ASN A 969 5.89 0.84 4.75
N SER A 970 5.42 0.01 5.68
CA SER A 970 4.55 0.45 6.78
C SER A 970 5.27 1.37 7.77
N ALA A 971 6.61 1.39 7.80
CA ALA A 971 7.37 2.32 8.62
C ALA A 971 7.09 3.80 8.26
N ALA A 972 6.53 4.08 7.09
CA ALA A 972 6.07 5.42 6.75
C ALA A 972 4.88 5.89 7.61
N GLU A 973 4.02 4.97 8.07
CA GLU A 973 2.87 5.26 8.94
C GLU A 973 3.18 4.93 10.41
N ASP A 974 3.90 3.84 10.68
CA ASP A 974 4.09 3.26 12.02
C ASP A 974 5.29 3.83 12.80
N ASP A 975 6.31 4.37 12.12
CA ASP A 975 7.54 4.85 12.76
C ASP A 975 7.81 6.33 12.46
N PRO A 976 7.58 7.24 13.42
CA PRO A 976 7.84 8.68 13.24
C PRO A 976 9.34 9.02 13.11
N ASN A 977 10.25 8.09 13.44
CA ASN A 977 11.70 8.24 13.29
C ASN A 977 12.23 7.68 11.94
N SER A 978 11.37 7.08 11.12
CA SER A 978 11.75 6.57 9.80
C SER A 978 12.11 7.72 8.86
N SER A 979 13.07 7.49 7.95
CA SER A 979 13.47 8.49 6.94
C SER A 979 12.39 8.76 5.88
N ILE A 980 11.36 7.91 5.84
CA ILE A 980 10.16 8.02 4.98
C ILE A 980 8.89 8.29 5.80
N ALA A 981 9.00 8.67 7.07
CA ALA A 981 7.85 8.95 7.93
C ALA A 981 6.90 9.97 7.28
N GLY A 982 5.61 9.65 7.23
CA GLY A 982 4.55 10.44 6.62
C GLY A 982 4.46 10.37 5.09
N MET A 983 5.30 9.56 4.42
CA MET A 983 5.12 9.25 3.00
C MET A 983 3.80 8.44 2.82
N PRO A 984 2.88 8.89 1.95
CA PRO A 984 1.76 8.05 1.54
C PRO A 984 2.30 6.76 0.91
N VAL A 985 1.75 5.60 1.27
CA VAL A 985 2.18 4.30 0.74
C VAL A 985 0.97 3.43 0.39
N LEU A 986 1.19 2.40 -0.43
CA LEU A 986 0.19 1.37 -0.70
C LEU A 986 0.11 0.42 0.49
N ARG A 987 -1.06 0.35 1.14
CA ARG A 987 -1.28 -0.37 2.42
C ARG A 987 -1.49 -1.87 2.21
N VAL A 988 -0.53 -2.50 1.53
CA VAL A 988 -0.61 -3.91 1.10
C VAL A 988 -0.83 -4.88 2.27
N TRP A 989 -0.33 -4.54 3.46
CA TRP A 989 -0.42 -5.34 4.68
C TRP A 989 -1.85 -5.54 5.18
N ASN A 990 -2.82 -4.75 4.70
CA ASN A 990 -4.24 -4.92 5.01
C ASN A 990 -4.88 -6.08 4.22
N SER A 991 -4.19 -6.67 3.25
CA SER A 991 -4.68 -7.83 2.47
C SER A 991 -4.59 -9.13 3.27
N LYS A 992 -5.37 -10.14 2.90
CA LYS A 992 -5.34 -11.46 3.58
C LYS A 992 -3.98 -12.15 3.45
N GLN A 993 -3.35 -12.04 2.28
CA GLN A 993 -1.98 -12.48 2.02
C GLN A 993 -1.22 -11.45 1.18
N VAL A 994 0.07 -11.29 1.46
CA VAL A 994 1.00 -10.46 0.71
C VAL A 994 2.15 -11.32 0.22
N ILE A 995 2.43 -11.26 -1.08
CA ILE A 995 3.53 -12.01 -1.70
C ILE A 995 4.48 -11.00 -2.31
N ILE A 996 5.73 -10.99 -1.86
CA ILE A 996 6.73 -10.00 -2.29
C ILE A 996 7.81 -10.66 -3.12
N VAL A 997 7.88 -10.28 -4.39
CA VAL A 997 8.89 -10.75 -5.34
C VAL A 997 10.10 -9.83 -5.34
N LYS A 998 11.24 -10.33 -4.83
CA LYS A 998 12.50 -9.57 -4.73
C LYS A 998 13.71 -10.49 -4.81
N ARG A 999 14.86 -9.97 -5.26
CA ARG A 999 16.11 -10.76 -5.35
C ARG A 999 16.64 -11.21 -3.99
N THR A 1000 16.60 -10.33 -3.00
CA THR A 1000 17.09 -10.53 -1.63
C THR A 1000 16.28 -9.67 -0.66
N LEU A 1001 16.41 -9.92 0.64
CA LEU A 1001 15.88 -9.08 1.73
C LEU A 1001 16.59 -7.74 1.90
N GLY A 1002 17.43 -7.32 0.93
CA GLY A 1002 18.12 -6.04 0.99
C GLY A 1002 17.16 -4.84 1.01
N THR A 1003 17.70 -3.66 1.26
CA THR A 1003 16.91 -2.42 1.36
C THR A 1003 16.43 -1.90 0.01
N GLY A 1004 15.58 -0.87 0.08
CA GLY A 1004 15.04 -0.13 -1.06
C GLY A 1004 15.94 1.04 -1.45
N TYR A 1005 15.36 2.07 -2.07
CA TYR A 1005 16.12 3.25 -2.43
C TYR A 1005 16.41 4.13 -1.21
N ALA A 1006 15.43 4.26 -0.31
CA ALA A 1006 15.58 5.00 0.94
C ALA A 1006 16.56 4.36 1.94
N ALA A 1007 17.12 3.19 1.60
CA ALA A 1007 18.02 2.40 2.44
C ALA A 1007 17.43 2.07 3.83
N VAL A 1008 16.11 1.97 3.94
CA VAL A 1008 15.37 1.56 5.14
C VAL A 1008 14.93 0.10 4.98
N ASP A 1009 14.98 -0.65 6.08
CA ASP A 1009 14.35 -1.96 6.14
C ASP A 1009 12.83 -1.85 6.12
N ASN A 1010 12.14 -2.91 5.68
CA ASN A 1010 10.69 -2.90 5.52
C ASN A 1010 10.03 -3.86 6.52
N PRO A 1011 9.29 -3.36 7.53
CA PRO A 1011 8.60 -4.20 8.51
C PRO A 1011 7.62 -5.18 7.88
N VAL A 1012 7.02 -4.83 6.74
CA VAL A 1012 6.02 -5.66 6.05
C VAL A 1012 6.57 -7.03 5.68
N PHE A 1013 7.88 -7.16 5.44
CA PHE A 1013 8.54 -8.44 5.12
C PHE A 1013 8.43 -9.47 6.24
N PHE A 1014 8.16 -9.02 7.46
CA PHE A 1014 8.15 -9.82 8.68
C PHE A 1014 6.74 -10.01 9.25
N ASN A 1015 5.72 -9.43 8.60
CA ASN A 1015 4.33 -9.61 9.00
C ASN A 1015 3.88 -11.07 8.83
N GLU A 1016 2.95 -11.52 9.67
CA GLU A 1016 2.50 -12.91 9.65
C GLU A 1016 1.83 -13.33 8.34
N ASN A 1017 1.14 -12.38 7.69
CA ASN A 1017 0.44 -12.53 6.41
C ASN A 1017 1.33 -12.21 5.19
N THR A 1018 2.63 -12.01 5.36
CA THR A 1018 3.56 -11.75 4.26
C THR A 1018 4.46 -12.94 3.99
N GLN A 1019 4.67 -13.24 2.72
CA GLN A 1019 5.58 -14.27 2.26
C GLN A 1019 6.50 -13.73 1.15
N MET A 1020 7.75 -14.13 1.19
CA MET A 1020 8.81 -13.67 0.30
C MET A 1020 9.03 -14.69 -0.82
N LEU A 1021 8.81 -14.28 -2.06
CA LEU A 1021 9.17 -15.06 -3.24
C LEU A 1021 10.52 -14.56 -3.77
N LEU A 1022 11.61 -15.18 -3.33
CA LEU A 1022 12.95 -14.71 -3.63
C LEU A 1022 13.43 -15.14 -5.03
N GLY A 1023 13.87 -14.16 -5.81
CA GLY A 1023 14.42 -14.39 -7.14
C GLY A 1023 14.46 -13.14 -8.01
N ASP A 1024 15.03 -13.28 -9.21
CA ASP A 1024 14.92 -12.25 -10.24
C ASP A 1024 13.45 -12.09 -10.68
N ALA A 1025 12.97 -10.85 -10.78
CA ALA A 1025 11.55 -10.57 -11.01
C ALA A 1025 11.04 -11.17 -12.32
N LYS A 1026 11.85 -11.18 -13.39
CA LYS A 1026 11.44 -11.78 -14.66
C LYS A 1026 11.35 -13.29 -14.57
N LYS A 1027 12.40 -13.93 -14.04
CA LYS A 1027 12.41 -15.39 -13.85
C LYS A 1027 11.26 -15.88 -12.97
N MET A 1028 10.98 -15.17 -11.87
CA MET A 1028 9.87 -15.54 -10.98
C MET A 1028 8.52 -15.33 -11.65
N SER A 1029 8.34 -14.25 -12.42
CA SER A 1029 7.10 -13.99 -13.15
C SER A 1029 6.85 -15.02 -14.26
N GLU A 1030 7.89 -15.40 -15.01
CA GLU A 1030 7.82 -16.46 -16.03
C GLU A 1030 7.48 -17.81 -15.41
N LYS A 1031 8.18 -18.20 -14.34
CA LYS A 1031 7.91 -19.44 -13.63
C LYS A 1031 6.51 -19.47 -13.03
N LEU A 1032 6.05 -18.36 -12.45
CA LEU A 1032 4.70 -18.25 -11.90
C LEU A 1032 3.63 -18.41 -12.99
N LEU A 1033 3.85 -17.81 -14.16
CA LEU A 1033 2.99 -17.98 -15.32
C LEU A 1033 2.94 -19.43 -15.80
N GLU A 1034 4.08 -20.11 -15.85
CA GLU A 1034 4.17 -21.54 -16.21
C GLU A 1034 3.38 -22.41 -15.23
N GLU A 1035 3.55 -22.20 -13.92
CA GLU A 1035 2.84 -22.95 -12.87
C GLU A 1035 1.32 -22.73 -12.92
N VAL A 1036 0.87 -21.49 -13.17
CA VAL A 1036 -0.56 -21.18 -13.34
C VAL A 1036 -1.13 -21.85 -14.59
N LYS A 1037 -0.38 -21.86 -15.70
CA LYS A 1037 -0.80 -22.54 -16.94
C LYS A 1037 -0.80 -24.06 -16.82
N ALA A 1038 0.11 -24.63 -16.03
CA ALA A 1038 0.21 -26.07 -15.81
C ALA A 1038 -0.97 -26.64 -15.00
N LYS A 1039 -1.64 -25.80 -14.19
CA LYS A 1039 -2.81 -26.21 -13.39
C LYS A 1039 -4.08 -26.20 -14.23
N PRO A 1040 -4.98 -27.20 -14.07
CA PRO A 1040 -6.21 -27.31 -14.85
C PRO A 1040 -7.10 -26.07 -14.69
N MET A 1041 -7.81 -25.69 -15.75
CA MET A 1041 -8.78 -24.59 -15.75
C MET A 1041 -10.02 -24.89 -14.93
#